data_AF-A0A6L3FA20-F1
#
_entry.id   AF-A0A6L3FA20-F1
#
_cell.length_a   1.000
_cell.length_b   1.000
_cell.length_c   1.000
_cell.angle_alpha   90.00
_cell.angle_beta   90.00
_cell.angle_gamma   90.00
#
_symmetry.space_group_name_H-M   'P 1'
#
loop_
_entity.id
_entity.type
_entity.pdbx_description
1 polymer ?
#
loop_
_entity_poly.entity_id
_entity_poly.type
_entity_poly.pdbx_seq_one_letter_code
_entity_poly.pdbx_strand_id
1 'polypeptide(L)'
;MASFMVVLLLTSLWKGRSLVDQVHGSDSSVRFITPAESGITGTIRVLCYAEIEGLPIADILLNVTDGEGGALPPKCNYLAALHQLHEQPSGKAEHWPAYWVYATSWQPGEMNPITATGDITIHEEWPLTLFNIVVSIGWEPPPETAVLTTLDMRNSLRDTSAFLYNLTEGQMAFGPVTIHTGGKQWDNADIRVLPANDERASAYVGGIVNESLEYDSGISKTLYSPAAIYLGRSWDAAKEPVAPGDGLWTVVPTGTQTIAHEWGHYALFLYDEYQQSTGESTYCICDILPSADGCGMEDLEASVMAYQYNADELWHLPTHGERKESTCQNTWNWKFHGISDWEVLEKWASIQKLPHGLQPSIITGTLAKQENDGLSGHLFGRTPGYTTYLPVIVAEGGSDPILTTEPEIELKINDLPSLGPIEASTVYILEGGAEAPQRILRYGQIRQEMFNNRLGFITLQGIEPDDRARVFVENYFEAEGDRAGLRYSYPPSEGEDSYIFAGLQAEANLQEWEYELDHRFGSVDGRITAVTFTLKTDDVTSPPSAQLCAMDVATGCHSEWFQEEMHEDGTSWQAIFTPLSDTVELPRYLIVRIQALEKGVKGEIIQEVRVHGGVGPGHADGIAPLADASVMLNTLGPIIDNAP
;
A
#
# COMPACT_ATOMS: atom_id res chain seq x y z
N MET A 1 -43.16 30.59 -33.06
CA MET A 1 -42.46 29.45 -33.67
C MET A 1 -41.70 28.76 -32.55
N ALA A 2 -42.15 27.56 -32.21
CA ALA A 2 -41.71 26.78 -31.06
C ALA A 2 -40.32 26.20 -31.31
N SER A 3 -39.41 26.31 -30.33
CA SER A 3 -38.17 25.54 -30.30
C SER A 3 -38.27 24.49 -29.22
N PHE A 4 -38.10 23.25 -29.67
CA PHE A 4 -38.22 22.02 -28.93
C PHE A 4 -37.07 21.85 -27.94
N MET A 5 -37.43 21.57 -26.69
CA MET A 5 -36.56 21.09 -25.63
C MET A 5 -36.59 19.55 -25.72
N VAL A 6 -35.49 18.92 -26.16
CA VAL A 6 -35.34 17.46 -26.12
C VAL A 6 -34.71 17.10 -24.79
N VAL A 7 -35.57 16.80 -23.82
CA VAL A 7 -35.21 16.07 -22.61
C VAL A 7 -35.23 14.58 -22.98
N LEU A 8 -34.06 13.97 -23.10
CA LEU A 8 -33.93 12.53 -23.30
C LEU A 8 -33.87 11.87 -21.91
N LEU A 9 -35.03 11.48 -21.40
CA LEU A 9 -35.18 10.50 -20.33
C LEU A 9 -34.73 9.13 -20.86
N LEU A 10 -33.58 8.64 -20.42
CA LEU A 10 -33.20 7.23 -20.51
C LEU A 10 -33.58 6.54 -19.19
N THR A 11 -34.88 6.27 -19.04
CA THR A 11 -35.43 5.32 -18.06
C THR A 11 -36.10 4.18 -18.82
N SER A 12 -35.33 3.19 -19.28
CA SER A 12 -35.75 1.84 -19.73
C SER A 12 -34.46 1.15 -20.23
N LEU A 13 -34.03 -0.07 -19.91
CA LEU A 13 -34.63 -1.30 -19.42
C LEU A 13 -33.49 -2.13 -18.79
N TRP A 14 -33.46 -2.26 -17.46
CA TRP A 14 -32.83 -3.41 -16.79
C TRP A 14 -33.95 -4.19 -16.10
N LYS A 15 -34.84 -4.75 -16.93
CA LYS A 15 -35.63 -5.90 -16.49
C LYS A 15 -34.69 -7.08 -16.56
N GLY A 16 -34.22 -7.51 -15.38
CA GLY A 16 -33.54 -8.78 -15.23
C GLY A 16 -34.34 -9.88 -15.92
N ARG A 17 -33.83 -10.35 -17.06
CA ARG A 17 -34.21 -11.67 -17.55
C ARG A 17 -33.56 -12.66 -16.59
N SER A 18 -34.35 -13.08 -15.61
CA SER A 18 -34.20 -14.36 -14.95
C SER A 18 -34.16 -15.43 -16.06
N LEU A 19 -32.95 -15.79 -16.50
CA LEU A 19 -32.67 -17.01 -17.25
C LEU A 19 -32.79 -18.19 -16.27
N VAL A 20 -34.03 -18.46 -15.83
CA VAL A 20 -34.42 -19.74 -15.28
C VAL A 20 -35.06 -20.48 -16.44
N ASP A 21 -34.23 -20.92 -17.38
CA ASP A 21 -34.62 -22.03 -18.24
C ASP A 21 -34.52 -23.28 -17.36
N GLN A 22 -35.67 -23.94 -17.16
CA GLN A 22 -35.77 -25.21 -16.46
C GLN A 22 -34.94 -26.28 -17.19
N VAL A 23 -33.73 -26.50 -16.71
CA VAL A 23 -32.90 -27.65 -17.11
C VAL A 23 -33.35 -28.86 -16.30
N HIS A 24 -34.19 -29.70 -16.90
CA HIS A 24 -34.40 -31.07 -16.43
C HIS A 24 -33.25 -31.95 -16.92
N GLY A 25 -32.33 -32.33 -16.03
CA GLY A 25 -31.27 -33.28 -16.38
C GLY A 25 -30.27 -33.55 -15.27
N SER A 26 -30.41 -34.72 -14.65
CA SER A 26 -29.65 -35.34 -13.54
C SER A 26 -30.02 -34.89 -12.12
N ASP A 27 -30.50 -35.87 -11.35
CA ASP A 27 -31.12 -35.79 -10.02
C ASP A 27 -30.06 -35.87 -8.90
N SER A 28 -28.90 -35.26 -9.11
CA SER A 28 -27.88 -35.13 -8.06
C SER A 28 -28.32 -34.02 -7.12
N SER A 29 -29.22 -34.36 -6.19
CA SER A 29 -29.52 -33.49 -5.05
C SER A 29 -28.26 -33.40 -4.19
N VAL A 30 -27.86 -32.17 -3.91
CA VAL A 30 -26.76 -31.83 -3.02
C VAL A 30 -27.35 -31.09 -1.85
N ARG A 31 -26.99 -31.52 -0.64
CA ARG A 31 -27.40 -30.88 0.60
C ARG A 31 -26.17 -30.37 1.35
N PHE A 32 -26.18 -29.13 1.77
CA PHE A 32 -25.07 -28.51 2.50
C PHE A 32 -25.32 -28.58 4.00
N ILE A 33 -24.41 -29.20 4.73
CA ILE A 33 -24.54 -29.47 6.17
C ILE A 33 -23.32 -28.98 6.93
N THR A 34 -23.51 -28.71 8.22
CA THR A 34 -22.42 -28.54 9.18
C THR A 34 -21.86 -29.90 9.62
N PRO A 35 -20.71 -29.96 10.32
CA PRO A 35 -20.18 -31.22 10.87
C PRO A 35 -21.15 -31.90 11.87
N ALA A 36 -22.08 -31.14 12.44
CA ALA A 36 -23.15 -31.65 13.30
C ALA A 36 -24.39 -32.14 12.51
N GLU A 37 -24.25 -32.37 11.21
CA GLU A 37 -25.31 -32.83 10.28
C GLU A 37 -26.54 -31.91 10.21
N SER A 38 -26.40 -30.66 10.67
CA SER A 38 -27.46 -29.66 10.60
C SER A 38 -27.40 -28.94 9.27
N GLY A 39 -28.55 -28.81 8.59
CA GLY A 39 -28.64 -28.15 7.30
C GLY A 39 -28.34 -26.65 7.38
N ILE A 40 -27.51 -26.15 6.47
CA ILE A 40 -27.11 -24.73 6.43
C ILE A 40 -28.23 -23.89 5.81
N THR A 41 -28.46 -22.68 6.34
CA THR A 41 -29.39 -21.71 5.76
C THR A 41 -28.66 -20.41 5.46
N GLY A 42 -28.75 -19.92 4.22
CA GLY A 42 -28.06 -18.71 3.79
C GLY A 42 -27.60 -18.79 2.33
N THR A 43 -26.64 -17.96 1.96
CA THR A 43 -26.00 -18.03 0.65
C THR A 43 -24.73 -18.87 0.74
N ILE A 44 -24.57 -19.81 -0.19
CA ILE A 44 -23.37 -20.62 -0.38
C ILE A 44 -22.81 -20.32 -1.76
N ARG A 45 -21.53 -19.97 -1.84
CA ARG A 45 -20.81 -19.87 -3.10
C ARG A 45 -20.27 -21.25 -3.46
N VAL A 46 -20.50 -21.69 -4.69
CA VAL A 46 -20.07 -23.00 -5.18
C VAL A 46 -19.24 -22.83 -6.43
N LEU A 47 -18.00 -23.31 -6.37
CA LEU A 47 -17.19 -23.56 -7.55
C LEU A 47 -17.50 -24.97 -8.06
N CYS A 48 -17.95 -25.08 -9.29
CA CYS A 48 -18.33 -26.33 -9.92
C CYS A 48 -17.26 -26.80 -10.90
N TYR A 49 -16.95 -28.09 -10.89
CA TYR A 49 -15.89 -28.70 -11.69
C TYR A 49 -16.41 -29.91 -12.46
N ALA A 50 -15.95 -30.06 -13.70
CA ALA A 50 -16.23 -31.26 -14.50
C ALA A 50 -15.33 -32.44 -14.13
N GLU A 51 -14.09 -32.14 -13.75
CA GLU A 51 -13.02 -33.09 -13.46
C GLU A 51 -12.27 -32.62 -12.20
N ILE A 52 -11.67 -33.55 -11.46
CA ILE A 52 -10.99 -33.25 -10.19
C ILE A 52 -9.75 -32.37 -10.39
N GLU A 53 -9.00 -32.56 -11.49
CA GLU A 53 -7.79 -31.81 -11.85
C GLU A 53 -8.06 -30.69 -12.88
N GLY A 54 -9.28 -30.12 -12.88
CA GLY A 54 -9.71 -29.12 -13.86
C GLY A 54 -9.95 -27.72 -13.29
N LEU A 55 -10.07 -26.74 -14.18
CA LEU A 55 -10.59 -25.41 -13.83
C LEU A 55 -12.10 -25.49 -13.51
N PRO A 56 -12.63 -24.58 -12.66
CA PRO A 56 -14.04 -24.52 -12.41
C PRO A 56 -14.78 -24.16 -13.71
N ILE A 57 -15.84 -24.92 -14.01
CA ILE A 57 -16.73 -24.68 -15.14
C ILE A 57 -17.85 -23.68 -14.80
N ALA A 58 -18.08 -23.41 -13.52
CA ALA A 58 -19.01 -22.41 -13.03
C ALA A 58 -18.66 -21.93 -11.62
N ASP A 59 -19.03 -20.70 -11.30
CA ASP A 59 -18.98 -20.07 -9.98
C ASP A 59 -20.37 -19.49 -9.71
N ILE A 60 -21.10 -20.07 -8.76
CA ILE A 60 -22.51 -19.78 -8.55
C ILE A 60 -22.81 -19.45 -7.09
N LEU A 61 -23.79 -18.58 -6.87
CA LEU A 61 -24.37 -18.33 -5.56
C LEU A 61 -25.67 -19.11 -5.44
N LEU A 62 -25.74 -20.00 -4.45
CA LEU A 62 -26.92 -20.77 -4.10
C LEU A 62 -27.53 -20.23 -2.83
N ASN A 63 -28.83 -19.96 -2.84
CA ASN A 63 -29.58 -19.75 -1.61
C ASN A 63 -30.07 -21.10 -1.10
N VAL A 64 -29.60 -21.48 0.08
CA VAL A 64 -29.89 -22.76 0.72
C VAL A 64 -30.81 -22.58 1.92
N THR A 65 -31.67 -23.55 2.16
CA THR A 65 -32.56 -23.59 3.33
C THR A 65 -32.58 -24.99 3.90
N ASP A 66 -32.17 -25.16 5.16
CA ASP A 66 -31.97 -26.47 5.79
C ASP A 66 -31.06 -27.40 4.96
N GLY A 67 -30.02 -26.80 4.37
CA GLY A 67 -29.03 -27.44 3.51
C GLY A 67 -29.47 -27.67 2.08
N GLU A 68 -30.76 -27.62 1.77
CA GLU A 68 -31.27 -27.85 0.42
C GLU A 68 -30.95 -26.63 -0.46
N GLY A 69 -30.14 -26.85 -1.50
CA GLY A 69 -29.79 -25.87 -2.52
C GLY A 69 -30.42 -26.18 -3.87
N GLY A 70 -30.58 -25.17 -4.72
CA GLY A 70 -31.04 -25.36 -6.10
C GLY A 70 -30.14 -26.31 -6.91
N ALA A 71 -30.61 -26.72 -8.09
CA ALA A 71 -29.87 -27.65 -8.95
C ALA A 71 -28.50 -27.09 -9.37
N LEU A 72 -27.46 -27.92 -9.28
CA LEU A 72 -26.14 -27.58 -9.81
C LEU A 72 -26.15 -27.55 -11.35
N PRO A 73 -25.26 -26.76 -11.98
CA PRO A 73 -25.09 -26.77 -13.43
C PRO A 73 -24.81 -28.18 -13.96
N PRO A 74 -25.31 -28.53 -15.16
CA PRO A 74 -24.95 -29.80 -15.79
C PRO A 74 -23.44 -29.97 -15.88
N LYS A 75 -22.96 -31.19 -15.59
CA LYS A 75 -21.52 -31.54 -15.53
C LYS A 75 -20.76 -31.01 -14.32
N CYS A 76 -21.43 -30.45 -13.31
CA CYS A 76 -20.79 -30.22 -12.01
C CYS A 76 -20.66 -31.56 -11.28
N ASN A 77 -19.57 -32.28 -11.56
CA ASN A 77 -19.28 -33.60 -10.98
C ASN A 77 -18.52 -33.48 -9.66
N TYR A 78 -17.79 -32.39 -9.50
CA TYR A 78 -17.08 -32.03 -8.27
C TYR A 78 -17.37 -30.57 -7.92
N LEU A 79 -17.23 -30.21 -6.66
CA LEU A 79 -17.44 -28.85 -6.20
C LEU A 79 -16.49 -28.45 -5.06
N ALA A 80 -16.37 -27.15 -4.85
CA ALA A 80 -15.84 -26.54 -3.63
C ALA A 80 -16.87 -25.51 -3.16
N ALA A 81 -17.24 -25.54 -1.88
CA ALA A 81 -18.30 -24.69 -1.33
C ALA A 81 -17.77 -23.76 -0.23
N LEU A 82 -18.26 -22.51 -0.24
CA LEU A 82 -17.96 -21.50 0.76
C LEU A 82 -19.28 -20.99 1.37
N HIS A 83 -19.35 -20.98 2.69
CA HIS A 83 -20.45 -20.36 3.43
C HIS A 83 -19.93 -19.16 4.22
N GLN A 84 -20.49 -17.98 3.99
CA GLN A 84 -20.04 -16.76 4.65
C GLN A 84 -20.40 -16.80 6.15
N LEU A 85 -19.39 -16.71 7.01
CA LEU A 85 -19.53 -16.63 8.46
C LEU A 85 -19.56 -15.20 8.96
N HIS A 86 -18.75 -14.33 8.34
CA HIS A 86 -18.55 -12.96 8.78
C HIS A 86 -18.30 -12.02 7.60
N GLU A 87 -18.71 -10.77 7.77
CA GLU A 87 -18.39 -9.64 6.89
C GLU A 87 -17.84 -8.52 7.76
N GLN A 88 -16.60 -8.11 7.49
CA GLN A 88 -15.98 -7.03 8.24
C GLN A 88 -16.19 -5.69 7.51
N PRO A 89 -16.83 -4.70 8.15
CA PRO A 89 -16.82 -3.31 7.69
C PRO A 89 -15.42 -2.82 7.39
N SER A 90 -15.23 -2.03 6.33
CA SER A 90 -14.00 -1.24 6.19
C SER A 90 -14.15 0.12 6.89
N GLY A 91 -13.02 0.65 7.37
CA GLY A 91 -12.98 1.98 8.01
C GLY A 91 -12.95 3.13 7.01
N LYS A 92 -13.11 2.82 5.73
CA LYS A 92 -13.03 3.73 4.59
C LYS A 92 -14.41 3.85 3.96
N ALA A 93 -14.90 5.08 3.82
CA ALA A 93 -16.32 5.39 3.60
C ALA A 93 -16.92 4.76 2.33
N GLU A 94 -16.13 4.62 1.26
CA GLU A 94 -16.58 4.07 -0.03
C GLU A 94 -15.96 2.70 -0.35
N HIS A 95 -15.29 2.10 0.63
CA HIS A 95 -14.77 0.75 0.55
C HIS A 95 -15.58 -0.15 1.48
N TRP A 96 -16.49 -0.96 0.91
CA TRP A 96 -17.28 -1.89 1.69
C TRP A 96 -17.41 -3.25 1.00
N PRO A 97 -17.21 -4.37 1.71
CA PRO A 97 -16.57 -4.52 3.04
C PRO A 97 -15.04 -4.55 2.96
N ALA A 98 -14.32 -4.66 4.09
CA ALA A 98 -12.86 -4.89 4.12
C ALA A 98 -12.50 -6.33 3.77
N TYR A 99 -13.25 -7.29 4.32
CA TYR A 99 -13.06 -8.70 4.04
C TYR A 99 -14.29 -9.52 4.44
N TRP A 100 -14.28 -10.77 4.00
CA TRP A 100 -15.22 -11.80 4.42
C TRP A 100 -14.46 -12.98 5.02
N VAL A 101 -15.09 -13.65 5.98
CA VAL A 101 -14.62 -14.96 6.48
C VAL A 101 -15.63 -16.01 6.05
N TYR A 102 -15.14 -17.08 5.41
CA TYR A 102 -15.94 -18.19 4.92
C TYR A 102 -15.57 -19.49 5.63
N ALA A 103 -16.55 -20.31 5.95
CA ALA A 103 -16.33 -21.74 6.17
C ALA A 103 -16.21 -22.46 4.83
N THR A 104 -15.31 -23.43 4.71
CA THR A 104 -15.04 -24.13 3.47
C THR A 104 -15.43 -25.61 3.54
N SER A 105 -15.66 -26.22 2.38
CA SER A 105 -15.87 -27.67 2.26
C SER A 105 -14.57 -28.47 2.07
N TRP A 106 -13.41 -27.83 2.24
CA TRP A 106 -12.09 -28.42 2.06
C TRP A 106 -11.15 -27.89 3.13
N GLN A 107 -10.19 -28.70 3.56
CA GLN A 107 -9.22 -28.26 4.55
C GLN A 107 -8.22 -27.28 3.91
N PRO A 108 -7.73 -26.23 4.62
CA PRO A 108 -6.68 -25.37 4.09
C PRO A 108 -5.47 -26.20 3.62
N GLY A 109 -4.93 -25.85 2.44
CA GLY A 109 -3.89 -26.62 1.73
C GLY A 109 -4.38 -27.78 0.85
N GLU A 110 -5.66 -28.18 0.90
CA GLU A 110 -6.16 -29.23 0.00
C GLU A 110 -6.31 -28.74 -1.46
N MET A 111 -5.95 -29.63 -2.39
CA MET A 111 -5.92 -29.32 -3.83
C MET A 111 -7.13 -29.81 -4.62
N ASN A 112 -7.93 -30.72 -4.06
CA ASN A 112 -8.94 -31.45 -4.84
C ASN A 112 -10.37 -31.08 -4.44
N PRO A 113 -11.27 -30.78 -5.40
CA PRO A 113 -12.68 -30.59 -5.11
C PRO A 113 -13.34 -31.90 -4.68
N ILE A 114 -14.40 -31.79 -3.89
CA ILE A 114 -15.17 -32.94 -3.40
C ILE A 114 -16.25 -33.33 -4.41
N THR A 115 -16.71 -34.58 -4.40
CA THR A 115 -17.76 -35.03 -5.32
C THR A 115 -19.07 -34.27 -5.09
N ALA A 116 -19.68 -33.77 -6.16
CA ALA A 116 -20.90 -32.96 -6.12
C ALA A 116 -22.18 -33.81 -5.99
N THR A 117 -22.24 -34.69 -4.99
CA THR A 117 -23.38 -35.59 -4.75
C THR A 117 -23.60 -35.84 -3.26
N GLY A 118 -24.86 -35.85 -2.82
CA GLY A 118 -25.21 -36.18 -1.43
C GLY A 118 -24.96 -35.00 -0.48
N ASP A 119 -24.57 -35.33 0.76
CA ASP A 119 -24.29 -34.33 1.79
C ASP A 119 -22.87 -33.76 1.62
N ILE A 120 -22.80 -32.43 1.49
CA ILE A 120 -21.58 -31.65 1.43
C ILE A 120 -21.39 -30.98 2.79
N THR A 121 -20.36 -31.42 3.51
CA THR A 121 -20.02 -30.82 4.81
C THR A 121 -19.20 -29.55 4.59
N ILE A 122 -19.62 -28.46 5.22
CA ILE A 122 -18.89 -27.20 5.29
C ILE A 122 -18.40 -27.03 6.73
N HIS A 123 -17.10 -26.83 6.91
CA HIS A 123 -16.44 -26.81 8.21
C HIS A 123 -16.15 -25.38 8.66
N GLU A 124 -16.74 -24.97 9.78
CA GLU A 124 -16.44 -23.68 10.41
C GLU A 124 -15.01 -23.65 10.97
N GLU A 125 -14.42 -24.82 11.25
CA GLU A 125 -13.03 -24.96 11.66
C GLU A 125 -12.04 -24.78 10.50
N TRP A 126 -12.51 -24.60 9.27
CA TRP A 126 -11.67 -24.34 8.10
C TRP A 126 -12.00 -22.95 7.52
N PRO A 127 -11.66 -21.86 8.25
CA PRO A 127 -11.96 -20.53 7.79
C PRO A 127 -11.03 -20.12 6.64
N LEU A 128 -11.61 -19.45 5.65
CA LEU A 128 -10.90 -18.73 4.59
C LEU A 128 -11.30 -17.25 4.65
N THR A 129 -10.32 -16.39 4.89
CA THR A 129 -10.49 -14.94 4.84
C THR A 129 -10.17 -14.43 3.43
N LEU A 130 -11.12 -13.73 2.82
CA LEU A 130 -10.93 -13.09 1.51
C LEU A 130 -10.99 -11.57 1.68
N PHE A 131 -9.87 -10.90 1.41
CA PHE A 131 -9.76 -9.45 1.51
C PHE A 131 -10.32 -8.75 0.27
N ASN A 132 -11.19 -7.77 0.45
CA ASN A 132 -11.55 -6.84 -0.60
C ASN A 132 -10.48 -5.76 -0.67
N ILE A 133 -9.95 -5.49 -1.85
CA ILE A 133 -8.84 -4.55 -2.02
C ILE A 133 -9.23 -3.43 -2.95
N VAL A 134 -9.06 -2.21 -2.46
CA VAL A 134 -9.09 -1.00 -3.28
C VAL A 134 -7.67 -0.46 -3.43
N VAL A 135 -7.25 -0.30 -4.69
CA VAL A 135 -5.96 0.29 -5.05
C VAL A 135 -6.21 1.62 -5.73
N SER A 136 -5.45 2.65 -5.38
CA SER A 136 -5.46 3.93 -6.05
C SER A 136 -4.07 4.28 -6.57
N ILE A 137 -3.96 4.48 -7.87
CA ILE A 137 -2.74 4.93 -8.55
C ILE A 137 -2.78 6.45 -8.65
N GLY A 138 -1.77 7.13 -8.12
CA GLY A 138 -1.80 8.58 -7.88
C GLY A 138 -1.79 9.46 -9.13
N TRP A 139 -1.50 8.87 -10.29
CA TRP A 139 -1.49 9.55 -11.58
C TRP A 139 -2.45 8.86 -12.55
N GLU A 140 -2.86 9.57 -13.61
CA GLU A 140 -3.58 8.97 -14.73
C GLU A 140 -2.54 8.48 -15.74
N PRO A 141 -2.37 7.16 -15.96
CA PRO A 141 -1.43 6.68 -16.93
C PRO A 141 -1.90 7.04 -18.36
N PRO A 142 -0.99 7.38 -19.28
CA PRO A 142 -1.32 7.56 -20.69
C PRO A 142 -2.13 6.36 -21.24
N PRO A 143 -3.08 6.57 -22.17
CA PRO A 143 -3.94 5.49 -22.69
C PRO A 143 -3.16 4.25 -23.20
N GLU A 144 -1.97 4.47 -23.77
CA GLU A 144 -1.07 3.42 -24.24
C GLU A 144 -0.38 2.61 -23.13
N THR A 145 -0.09 3.21 -21.97
CA THR A 145 0.59 2.56 -20.84
C THR A 145 -0.36 2.20 -19.69
N ALA A 146 -1.59 2.72 -19.70
CA ALA A 146 -2.63 2.43 -18.69
C ALA A 146 -2.93 0.94 -18.60
N VAL A 147 -3.01 0.25 -19.74
CA VAL A 147 -3.20 -1.19 -19.77
C VAL A 147 -2.01 -1.90 -19.13
N LEU A 148 -0.78 -1.49 -19.43
CA LEU A 148 0.42 -2.16 -18.92
C LEU A 148 0.61 -1.93 -17.42
N THR A 149 0.44 -0.70 -16.95
CA THR A 149 0.55 -0.33 -15.54
C THR A 149 -0.51 -1.06 -14.70
N THR A 150 -1.76 -1.03 -15.17
CA THR A 150 -2.84 -1.71 -14.46
C THR A 150 -2.72 -3.23 -14.56
N LEU A 151 -2.19 -3.76 -15.66
CA LEU A 151 -1.92 -5.19 -15.81
C LEU A 151 -0.76 -5.65 -14.92
N ASP A 152 0.30 -4.86 -14.79
CA ASP A 152 1.41 -5.12 -13.87
C ASP A 152 0.92 -5.17 -12.42
N MET A 153 0.17 -4.15 -11.99
CA MET A 153 -0.43 -4.11 -10.65
C MET A 153 -1.43 -5.25 -10.44
N ARG A 154 -2.28 -5.55 -11.43
CA ARG A 154 -3.22 -6.68 -11.35
C ARG A 154 -2.48 -8.02 -11.19
N ASN A 155 -1.44 -8.26 -11.99
CA ASN A 155 -0.72 -9.52 -11.97
C ASN A 155 0.08 -9.68 -10.67
N SER A 156 0.76 -8.62 -10.22
CA SER A 156 1.47 -8.63 -8.94
C SER A 156 0.52 -8.88 -7.76
N LEU A 157 -0.66 -8.25 -7.72
CA LEU A 157 -1.67 -8.50 -6.68
C LEU A 157 -2.23 -9.93 -6.74
N ARG A 158 -2.43 -10.49 -7.93
CA ARG A 158 -2.83 -11.90 -8.09
C ARG A 158 -1.76 -12.84 -7.54
N ASP A 159 -0.50 -12.58 -7.87
CA ASP A 159 0.62 -13.40 -7.43
C ASP A 159 0.86 -13.21 -5.92
N THR A 160 0.59 -12.01 -5.38
CA THR A 160 0.62 -11.70 -3.95
C THR A 160 -0.47 -12.45 -3.19
N SER A 161 -1.68 -12.50 -3.73
CA SER A 161 -2.79 -13.27 -3.14
C SER A 161 -2.42 -14.73 -2.95
N ALA A 162 -1.81 -15.33 -3.97
CA ALA A 162 -1.33 -16.70 -3.93
C ALA A 162 -0.20 -16.92 -2.93
N PHE A 163 0.76 -16.00 -2.90
CA PHE A 163 1.85 -16.05 -1.94
C PHE A 163 1.33 -15.90 -0.51
N LEU A 164 0.39 -14.97 -0.25
CA LEU A 164 -0.28 -14.81 1.03
C LEU A 164 -1.07 -16.06 1.45
N TYR A 165 -1.74 -16.71 0.50
CA TYR A 165 -2.43 -17.97 0.76
C TYR A 165 -1.46 -19.05 1.22
N ASN A 166 -0.32 -19.22 0.54
CA ASN A 166 0.71 -20.16 0.97
C ASN A 166 1.31 -19.77 2.34
N LEU A 167 1.68 -18.50 2.49
CA LEU A 167 2.25 -17.91 3.71
C LEU A 167 1.36 -18.12 4.94
N THR A 168 0.03 -18.16 4.75
CA THR A 168 -0.97 -18.37 5.81
C THR A 168 -1.55 -19.78 5.82
N GLU A 169 -0.87 -20.76 5.19
CA GLU A 169 -1.28 -22.17 5.13
C GLU A 169 -2.72 -22.37 4.64
N GLY A 170 -3.11 -21.54 3.68
CA GLY A 170 -4.38 -21.60 2.97
C GLY A 170 -5.54 -20.88 3.63
N GLN A 171 -5.27 -19.94 4.53
CA GLN A 171 -6.30 -19.36 5.39
C GLN A 171 -6.67 -17.93 5.01
N MET A 172 -5.81 -17.23 4.28
CA MET A 172 -6.05 -15.85 3.89
C MET A 172 -5.58 -15.57 2.47
N ALA A 173 -6.37 -14.81 1.72
CA ALA A 173 -6.03 -14.42 0.36
C ALA A 173 -6.75 -13.14 -0.05
N PHE A 174 -6.36 -12.57 -1.18
CA PHE A 174 -7.09 -11.46 -1.77
C PHE A 174 -8.32 -12.00 -2.51
N GLY A 175 -9.48 -11.40 -2.23
CA GLY A 175 -10.72 -11.59 -2.94
C GLY A 175 -10.85 -10.59 -4.11
N PRO A 176 -11.97 -9.84 -4.20
CA PRO A 176 -12.12 -8.80 -5.21
C PRO A 176 -11.04 -7.71 -5.08
N VAL A 177 -10.53 -7.26 -6.22
CA VAL A 177 -9.59 -6.14 -6.32
C VAL A 177 -10.17 -5.11 -7.27
N THR A 178 -10.23 -3.85 -6.83
CA THR A 178 -10.62 -2.69 -7.62
C THR A 178 -9.44 -1.74 -7.74
N ILE A 179 -9.05 -1.38 -8.96
CA ILE A 179 -7.94 -0.45 -9.22
C ILE A 179 -8.49 0.84 -9.82
N HIS A 180 -8.17 1.95 -9.18
CA HIS A 180 -8.47 3.30 -9.60
C HIS A 180 -7.20 4.03 -10.04
N THR A 181 -7.35 4.99 -10.95
CA THR A 181 -6.26 5.84 -11.49
C THR A 181 -6.57 7.32 -11.27
N GLY A 182 -5.58 8.19 -11.50
CA GLY A 182 -5.71 9.63 -11.28
C GLY A 182 -5.94 9.99 -9.81
N GLY A 183 -5.56 9.08 -8.90
CA GLY A 183 -5.83 9.11 -7.47
C GLY A 183 -7.30 8.98 -7.06
N LYS A 184 -8.22 8.61 -7.97
CA LYS A 184 -9.61 8.34 -7.55
C LYS A 184 -9.63 7.32 -6.41
N GLN A 185 -10.52 7.50 -5.43
CA GLN A 185 -10.61 6.66 -4.22
C GLN A 185 -9.34 6.63 -3.34
N TRP A 186 -8.45 7.64 -3.42
CA TRP A 186 -7.21 7.67 -2.64
C TRP A 186 -7.44 7.44 -1.13
N ASP A 187 -8.38 8.19 -0.55
CA ASP A 187 -8.73 8.07 0.87
C ASP A 187 -9.39 6.76 1.25
N ASN A 188 -10.03 6.10 0.28
CA ASN A 188 -10.71 4.84 0.48
C ASN A 188 -9.88 3.61 0.06
N ALA A 189 -8.65 3.82 -0.41
CA ALA A 189 -7.79 2.74 -0.87
C ALA A 189 -7.04 2.04 0.26
N ASP A 190 -6.88 0.72 0.15
CA ASP A 190 -5.96 -0.11 0.92
C ASP A 190 -4.53 0.06 0.46
N ILE A 191 -4.32 0.24 -0.84
CA ILE A 191 -3.01 0.43 -1.43
C ILE A 191 -3.00 1.74 -2.24
N ARG A 192 -2.04 2.61 -1.93
CA ARG A 192 -1.81 3.89 -2.59
C ARG A 192 -0.49 3.83 -3.34
N VAL A 193 -0.53 3.90 -4.66
CA VAL A 193 0.65 3.83 -5.51
C VAL A 193 1.07 5.26 -5.87
N LEU A 194 2.18 5.72 -5.29
CA LEU A 194 2.74 7.04 -5.52
C LEU A 194 3.48 7.08 -6.87
N PRO A 195 3.50 8.23 -7.57
CA PRO A 195 4.26 8.39 -8.82
C PRO A 195 5.79 8.37 -8.62
N ALA A 196 6.23 8.37 -7.36
CA ALA A 196 7.64 8.32 -6.97
C ALA A 196 8.32 7.00 -7.36
N ASN A 197 9.49 7.11 -7.98
CA ASN A 197 10.31 5.97 -8.44
C ASN A 197 11.30 5.43 -7.40
N ASP A 198 11.40 6.11 -6.27
CA ASP A 198 12.28 5.81 -5.13
C ASP A 198 11.47 5.67 -3.84
N GLU A 199 10.14 5.62 -3.96
CA GLU A 199 9.25 5.32 -2.85
C GLU A 199 9.37 3.84 -2.51
N ARG A 200 9.74 3.58 -1.25
CA ARG A 200 9.75 2.24 -0.71
C ARG A 200 8.37 1.86 -0.23
N ALA A 201 8.08 0.56 -0.35
CA ALA A 201 6.88 0.01 0.21
C ALA A 201 6.80 0.30 1.73
N SER A 202 5.62 0.66 2.22
CA SER A 202 5.39 0.84 3.65
C SER A 202 3.92 0.68 3.98
N ALA A 203 3.62 0.20 5.19
CA ALA A 203 2.27 -0.08 5.63
C ALA A 203 2.07 0.18 7.12
N TYR A 204 0.91 0.76 7.45
CA TYR A 204 0.53 0.91 8.85
C TYR A 204 0.12 -0.43 9.44
N VAL A 205 0.73 -0.80 10.56
CA VAL A 205 0.32 -2.02 11.27
C VAL A 205 -1.13 -1.91 11.71
N GLY A 206 -1.95 -2.90 11.34
CA GLY A 206 -3.37 -2.93 11.65
C GLY A 206 -4.20 -1.87 10.93
N GLY A 207 -3.72 -1.33 9.80
CA GLY A 207 -4.46 -0.35 9.00
C GLY A 207 -5.81 -0.83 8.46
N ILE A 208 -6.08 -2.14 8.48
CA ILE A 208 -7.34 -2.74 8.00
C ILE A 208 -8.56 -2.50 8.92
N VAL A 209 -8.34 -2.07 10.16
CA VAL A 209 -9.43 -1.92 11.15
C VAL A 209 -10.49 -0.93 10.66
N ASN A 210 -11.74 -1.15 11.07
CA ASN A 210 -12.86 -0.28 10.68
C ASN A 210 -12.91 1.04 11.46
N GLU A 211 -12.36 1.05 12.66
CA GLU A 211 -12.27 2.22 13.52
C GLU A 211 -11.04 2.06 14.43
N SER A 212 -10.66 3.14 15.13
CA SER A 212 -9.55 3.08 16.07
C SER A 212 -9.79 1.99 17.12
N LEU A 213 -8.80 1.10 17.28
CA LEU A 213 -8.88 -0.11 18.05
C LEU A 213 -7.69 -0.22 19.01
N GLU A 214 -7.96 -0.08 20.31
CA GLU A 214 -6.96 -0.44 21.33
C GLU A 214 -6.88 -1.96 21.48
N TYR A 215 -5.66 -2.48 21.39
CA TYR A 215 -5.28 -3.85 21.68
C TYR A 215 -4.24 -3.88 22.81
N ASP A 216 -4.46 -4.75 23.79
CA ASP A 216 -3.56 -4.98 24.91
C ASP A 216 -3.05 -6.43 24.80
N SER A 217 -1.79 -6.59 24.44
CA SER A 217 -1.15 -7.91 24.33
C SER A 217 -0.78 -8.50 25.69
N GLY A 218 -0.95 -7.75 26.78
CA GLY A 218 -0.44 -8.04 28.12
C GLY A 218 1.00 -7.54 28.34
N ILE A 219 1.72 -7.18 27.27
CA ILE A 219 3.07 -6.58 27.34
C ILE A 219 3.13 -5.16 26.79
N SER A 220 2.25 -4.81 25.84
CA SER A 220 2.12 -3.47 25.30
C SER A 220 0.66 -3.13 25.00
N LYS A 221 0.37 -1.83 24.99
CA LYS A 221 -0.89 -1.29 24.48
C LYS A 221 -0.63 -0.59 23.16
N THR A 222 -1.42 -0.96 22.16
CA THR A 222 -1.29 -0.41 20.81
C THR A 222 -2.65 0.11 20.34
N LEU A 223 -2.65 1.28 19.72
CA LEU A 223 -3.81 1.83 19.04
C LEU A 223 -3.66 1.61 17.53
N TYR A 224 -4.45 0.69 16.99
CA TYR A 224 -4.60 0.54 15.55
C TYR A 224 -5.64 1.52 15.03
N SER A 225 -5.46 2.05 13.83
CA SER A 225 -6.42 2.97 13.20
C SER A 225 -6.46 2.71 11.69
N PRO A 226 -7.61 2.96 11.03
CA PRO A 226 -7.73 2.80 9.59
C PRO A 226 -6.62 3.56 8.86
N ALA A 227 -5.97 2.90 7.91
CA ALA A 227 -4.84 3.47 7.17
C ALA A 227 -4.65 2.77 5.81
N ALA A 228 -3.52 3.03 5.14
CA ALA A 228 -3.21 2.46 3.82
C ALA A 228 -1.77 1.95 3.76
N ILE A 229 -1.51 1.09 2.78
CA ILE A 229 -0.20 0.71 2.27
C ILE A 229 0.21 1.75 1.22
N TYR A 230 1.48 2.12 1.20
CA TYR A 230 2.08 2.98 0.19
C TYR A 230 3.10 2.19 -0.62
N LEU A 231 3.00 2.30 -1.93
CA LEU A 231 3.92 1.69 -2.88
C LEU A 231 4.48 2.75 -3.81
N GLY A 232 5.72 2.61 -4.24
CA GLY A 232 6.23 3.37 -5.38
C GLY A 232 5.70 2.88 -6.72
N ARG A 233 5.88 3.70 -7.76
CA ARG A 233 5.44 3.33 -9.11
C ARG A 233 6.20 2.14 -9.71
N SER A 234 7.35 1.82 -9.13
CA SER A 234 8.28 0.79 -9.59
C SER A 234 9.01 0.18 -8.40
N TRP A 235 9.40 -1.08 -8.53
CA TRP A 235 10.12 -1.81 -7.51
C TRP A 235 11.29 -2.58 -8.12
N ASP A 236 12.48 -2.45 -7.55
CA ASP A 236 13.66 -3.21 -7.94
C ASP A 236 14.54 -3.51 -6.72
N ALA A 237 14.33 -4.68 -6.11
CA ALA A 237 15.08 -5.11 -4.94
C ALA A 237 16.60 -5.24 -5.18
N ALA A 238 17.06 -5.39 -6.43
CA ALA A 238 18.49 -5.54 -6.73
C ALA A 238 19.26 -4.20 -6.64
N LYS A 239 18.55 -3.07 -6.59
CA LYS A 239 19.11 -1.71 -6.56
C LYS A 239 18.91 -0.97 -5.22
N GLU A 240 18.39 -1.67 -4.22
CA GLU A 240 17.88 -1.17 -2.92
C GLU A 240 18.91 -0.57 -1.92
N PRO A 241 20.12 -0.17 -2.31
CA PRO A 241 20.74 0.94 -1.57
C PRO A 241 21.20 2.13 -2.42
N VAL A 242 21.15 2.08 -3.76
CA VAL A 242 21.95 3.02 -4.58
C VAL A 242 21.24 3.59 -5.81
N ALA A 243 20.04 3.13 -6.18
CA ALA A 243 19.36 3.71 -7.33
C ALA A 243 17.82 3.65 -7.27
N PRO A 244 17.13 4.66 -7.82
CA PRO A 244 15.69 4.61 -8.04
C PRO A 244 15.29 3.36 -8.84
N GLY A 245 14.17 2.75 -8.44
CA GLY A 245 13.62 1.58 -9.09
C GLY A 245 13.19 1.88 -10.53
N ASP A 246 13.41 0.92 -11.43
CA ASP A 246 12.85 0.88 -12.78
C ASP A 246 12.18 -0.45 -13.10
N GLY A 247 12.08 -1.34 -12.10
CA GLY A 247 11.46 -2.65 -12.22
C GLY A 247 9.93 -2.59 -12.13
N LEU A 248 9.33 -3.61 -12.75
CA LEU A 248 7.89 -3.89 -12.65
C LEU A 248 7.59 -4.58 -11.31
N TRP A 249 6.40 -4.36 -10.76
CA TRP A 249 5.97 -5.08 -9.55
C TRP A 249 5.84 -6.59 -9.79
N THR A 250 5.64 -6.99 -11.06
CA THR A 250 5.66 -8.41 -11.48
C THR A 250 7.04 -9.06 -11.52
N VAL A 251 8.14 -8.37 -11.16
CA VAL A 251 9.45 -9.01 -11.03
C VAL A 251 9.44 -9.92 -9.80
N VAL A 252 9.10 -11.19 -10.05
CA VAL A 252 9.08 -12.28 -9.08
C VAL A 252 10.50 -12.73 -8.74
N PRO A 253 10.84 -12.96 -7.45
CA PRO A 253 9.90 -12.98 -6.33
C PRO A 253 9.75 -11.62 -5.59
N THR A 254 10.58 -10.65 -5.95
CA THR A 254 10.84 -9.45 -5.14
C THR A 254 9.66 -8.49 -4.94
N GLY A 255 8.86 -8.21 -5.97
CA GLY A 255 7.71 -7.30 -5.85
C GLY A 255 6.55 -7.94 -5.11
N THR A 256 6.16 -9.14 -5.52
CA THR A 256 5.10 -9.95 -4.90
C THR A 256 5.30 -10.15 -3.39
N GLN A 257 6.50 -10.58 -2.99
CA GLN A 257 6.80 -10.80 -1.57
C GLN A 257 6.81 -9.49 -0.77
N THR A 258 7.22 -8.38 -1.40
CA THR A 258 7.19 -7.07 -0.76
C THR A 258 5.76 -6.60 -0.51
N ILE A 259 4.85 -6.75 -1.48
CA ILE A 259 3.43 -6.42 -1.24
C ILE A 259 2.85 -7.32 -0.14
N ALA A 260 3.22 -8.61 -0.09
CA ALA A 260 2.78 -9.51 0.97
C ALA A 260 3.34 -9.14 2.35
N HIS A 261 4.60 -8.71 2.43
CA HIS A 261 5.22 -8.17 3.64
C HIS A 261 4.44 -6.96 4.17
N GLU A 262 4.18 -5.98 3.29
CA GLU A 262 3.33 -4.82 3.65
C GLU A 262 1.92 -5.23 4.08
N TRP A 263 1.35 -6.22 3.39
CA TRP A 263 0.06 -6.76 3.76
C TRP A 263 0.08 -7.42 5.15
N GLY A 264 1.21 -8.05 5.52
CA GLY A 264 1.48 -8.58 6.85
C GLY A 264 1.33 -7.52 7.94
N HIS A 265 1.90 -6.33 7.74
CA HIS A 265 1.67 -5.19 8.63
C HIS A 265 0.19 -4.76 8.60
N TYR A 266 -0.30 -4.46 7.40
CA TYR A 266 -1.61 -3.83 7.19
C TYR A 266 -2.78 -4.64 7.76
N ALA A 267 -2.83 -5.92 7.42
CA ALA A 267 -3.97 -6.77 7.67
C ALA A 267 -3.71 -7.84 8.75
N LEU A 268 -2.46 -8.29 8.93
CA LEU A 268 -2.13 -9.37 9.86
C LEU A 268 -1.58 -8.89 11.21
N PHE A 269 -1.45 -7.57 11.40
CA PHE A 269 -0.95 -6.94 12.62
C PHE A 269 0.49 -7.33 12.98
N LEU A 270 1.26 -7.81 12.00
CA LEU A 270 2.65 -8.19 12.18
C LEU A 270 3.56 -6.97 12.20
N TYR A 271 4.64 -7.01 12.96
CA TYR A 271 5.70 -5.98 12.91
C TYR A 271 6.96 -6.57 12.30
N ASP A 272 7.91 -5.70 11.97
CA ASP A 272 9.21 -6.12 11.46
C ASP A 272 9.97 -7.01 12.44
N GLU A 273 10.62 -8.00 11.85
CA GLU A 273 11.47 -8.97 12.51
C GLU A 273 12.94 -8.85 12.11
N TYR A 274 13.32 -7.82 11.35
CA TYR A 274 14.70 -7.57 10.96
C TYR A 274 15.44 -6.53 11.80
N GLN A 275 14.77 -5.99 12.81
CA GLN A 275 15.21 -4.87 13.65
C GLN A 275 15.03 -5.28 15.11
N GLN A 276 16.08 -5.21 15.92
CA GLN A 276 15.93 -5.29 17.37
C GLN A 276 15.47 -3.94 17.90
N SER A 277 14.82 -3.93 19.06
CA SER A 277 14.42 -2.68 19.74
C SER A 277 15.59 -1.74 20.10
N THR A 278 16.84 -2.22 20.00
CA THR A 278 18.08 -1.47 20.18
C THR A 278 18.57 -0.76 18.91
N GLY A 279 17.96 -1.01 17.75
CA GLY A 279 18.48 -0.54 16.47
C GLY A 279 19.49 -1.51 15.83
N GLU A 280 19.68 -2.70 16.37
CA GLU A 280 20.54 -3.71 15.74
C GLU A 280 19.75 -4.54 14.74
N SER A 281 20.25 -4.70 13.52
CA SER A 281 19.64 -5.63 12.56
C SER A 281 19.66 -7.06 13.10
N THR A 282 18.56 -7.79 12.90
CA THR A 282 18.38 -9.18 13.30
C THR A 282 17.70 -9.95 12.17
N TYR A 283 17.73 -11.28 12.19
CA TYR A 283 16.96 -12.13 11.30
C TYR A 283 16.50 -13.35 12.09
N CYS A 284 15.19 -13.60 12.18
CA CYS A 284 14.65 -14.59 13.10
C CYS A 284 15.12 -16.04 12.86
N ILE A 285 15.69 -16.33 11.69
CA ILE A 285 16.27 -17.64 11.38
C ILE A 285 17.76 -17.59 11.05
N CYS A 286 18.45 -16.44 11.15
CA CYS A 286 19.85 -16.33 10.73
C CYS A 286 20.67 -15.53 11.76
N ASP A 287 21.83 -16.06 12.16
CA ASP A 287 22.72 -15.37 13.10
C ASP A 287 23.41 -14.14 12.48
N ILE A 288 23.38 -14.00 11.15
CA ILE A 288 23.98 -12.94 10.34
C ILE A 288 23.02 -12.64 9.18
N LEU A 289 23.04 -11.40 8.66
CA LEU A 289 22.46 -11.02 7.35
C LEU A 289 22.60 -12.19 6.36
N PRO A 290 21.53 -12.60 5.66
CA PRO A 290 21.65 -13.67 4.67
C PRO A 290 22.72 -13.26 3.66
N SER A 291 23.77 -14.08 3.59
CA SER A 291 24.64 -14.06 2.42
C SER A 291 23.83 -14.50 1.20
N ALA A 292 24.33 -14.28 -0.02
CA ALA A 292 23.70 -14.82 -1.23
C ALA A 292 23.48 -16.36 -1.17
N ASP A 293 24.11 -17.06 -0.22
CA ASP A 293 23.99 -18.50 0.00
C ASP A 293 22.89 -18.89 1.02
N GLY A 294 22.04 -17.95 1.45
CA GLY A 294 20.91 -18.19 2.37
C GLY A 294 21.36 -18.48 3.81
N CYS A 295 20.41 -18.91 4.66
CA CYS A 295 20.67 -19.20 6.08
C CYS A 295 21.16 -20.63 6.34
N GLY A 296 21.64 -21.31 5.29
CA GLY A 296 22.15 -22.68 5.35
C GLY A 296 21.12 -23.74 5.76
N MET A 297 19.83 -23.38 5.82
CA MET A 297 18.72 -24.32 5.96
C MET A 297 18.17 -24.57 4.56
N GLU A 298 18.17 -25.83 4.12
CA GLU A 298 18.00 -26.16 2.71
C GLU A 298 16.59 -25.90 2.15
N ASP A 299 15.54 -25.65 2.97
CA ASP A 299 14.16 -25.73 2.47
C ASP A 299 13.09 -24.79 3.06
N LEU A 300 13.38 -23.93 4.05
CA LEU A 300 12.36 -23.06 4.68
C LEU A 300 13.00 -21.77 5.22
N GLU A 301 12.60 -20.63 4.65
CA GLU A 301 13.12 -19.31 5.00
C GLU A 301 12.02 -18.49 5.71
N ALA A 302 12.04 -18.43 7.04
CA ALA A 302 11.25 -17.51 7.86
C ALA A 302 12.07 -16.28 8.32
N SER A 303 11.49 -15.15 8.66
CA SER A 303 10.12 -14.74 8.40
C SER A 303 10.09 -13.84 7.17
N VAL A 304 8.98 -13.84 6.44
CA VAL A 304 8.67 -12.76 5.49
C VAL A 304 8.76 -11.37 6.15
N MET A 305 8.53 -11.28 7.47
CA MET A 305 8.66 -10.05 8.26
C MET A 305 10.12 -9.69 8.61
N ALA A 306 11.06 -10.61 8.39
CA ALA A 306 12.50 -10.37 8.58
C ALA A 306 13.22 -10.14 7.24
N TYR A 307 12.96 -10.98 6.24
CA TYR A 307 13.59 -10.80 4.94
C TYR A 307 12.71 -11.39 3.84
N GLN A 308 11.82 -10.56 3.32
CA GLN A 308 10.78 -10.98 2.40
C GLN A 308 11.30 -11.53 1.06
N TYR A 309 12.50 -11.14 0.62
CA TYR A 309 13.00 -11.46 -0.74
C TYR A 309 13.31 -12.93 -1.00
N ASN A 310 13.44 -13.72 0.05
CA ASN A 310 13.73 -15.15 -0.05
C ASN A 310 12.76 -15.97 0.82
N ALA A 311 12.15 -15.34 1.83
CA ALA A 311 11.22 -15.98 2.73
C ALA A 311 9.96 -16.53 2.05
N ASP A 312 9.51 -17.68 2.54
CA ASP A 312 8.29 -18.35 2.10
C ASP A 312 7.32 -18.71 3.24
N GLU A 313 7.66 -18.35 4.48
CA GLU A 313 6.84 -18.62 5.67
C GLU A 313 6.93 -17.49 6.73
N LEU A 314 6.00 -17.51 7.69
CA LEU A 314 6.05 -16.70 8.91
C LEU A 314 6.86 -17.40 10.00
N TRP A 315 7.44 -16.66 10.94
CA TRP A 315 8.15 -17.28 12.06
C TRP A 315 7.20 -17.92 13.08
N HIS A 316 7.45 -19.20 13.35
CA HIS A 316 6.76 -20.04 14.35
C HIS A 316 7.73 -20.71 15.32
N LEU A 317 7.59 -20.44 16.63
CA LEU A 317 8.52 -20.97 17.64
C LEU A 317 8.55 -22.52 17.71
N PRO A 318 7.41 -23.25 17.73
CA PRO A 318 7.40 -24.71 17.72
C PRO A 318 8.06 -25.35 16.48
N THR A 319 8.00 -24.70 15.31
CA THR A 319 8.58 -25.24 14.07
C THR A 319 10.07 -24.91 13.94
N HIS A 320 10.46 -23.68 14.27
CA HIS A 320 11.84 -23.20 14.06
C HIS A 320 12.76 -23.39 15.28
N GLY A 321 12.18 -23.75 16.44
CA GLY A 321 12.89 -24.14 17.65
C GLY A 321 13.38 -23.00 18.55
N GLU A 322 13.66 -23.34 19.82
CA GLU A 322 14.06 -22.42 20.90
C GLU A 322 15.49 -21.84 20.76
N ARG A 323 16.35 -22.40 19.91
CA ARG A 323 17.80 -22.04 19.90
C ARG A 323 18.12 -20.60 19.51
N LYS A 324 17.17 -19.86 18.94
CA LYS A 324 17.33 -18.48 18.44
C LYS A 324 16.56 -17.44 19.26
N GLU A 325 16.03 -17.83 20.42
CA GLU A 325 15.16 -17.03 21.31
C GLU A 325 15.68 -15.62 21.60
N SER A 326 16.98 -15.40 21.88
CA SER A 326 17.39 -14.06 22.35
C SER A 326 17.26 -12.96 21.31
N THR A 327 17.46 -13.25 20.02
CA THR A 327 17.48 -12.20 18.99
C THR A 327 16.09 -11.96 18.42
N CYS A 328 15.33 -13.02 18.16
CA CYS A 328 13.93 -12.93 17.71
C CYS A 328 13.03 -12.31 18.78
N GLN A 329 13.28 -12.58 20.07
CA GLN A 329 12.52 -11.99 21.16
C GLN A 329 12.84 -10.50 21.39
N ASN A 330 13.84 -9.96 20.72
CA ASN A 330 14.17 -8.54 20.76
C ASN A 330 13.58 -7.76 19.57
N THR A 331 12.88 -8.41 18.64
CA THR A 331 12.26 -7.76 17.48
C THR A 331 11.12 -6.84 17.90
N TRP A 332 10.68 -5.96 16.99
CA TRP A 332 9.49 -5.16 17.22
C TRP A 332 8.24 -6.04 17.38
N ASN A 333 8.12 -7.10 16.59
CA ASN A 333 7.02 -8.06 16.69
C ASN A 333 6.91 -8.65 18.09
N TRP A 334 8.01 -9.17 18.65
CA TRP A 334 8.00 -9.70 20.00
C TRP A 334 7.77 -8.61 21.06
N LYS A 335 8.32 -7.40 20.88
CA LYS A 335 8.11 -6.30 21.83
C LYS A 335 6.65 -5.84 21.93
N PHE A 336 5.90 -5.91 20.83
CA PHE A 336 4.49 -5.54 20.80
C PHE A 336 3.56 -6.72 21.17
N HIS A 337 3.87 -7.94 20.74
CA HIS A 337 2.96 -9.08 20.91
C HIS A 337 3.41 -10.14 21.92
N GLY A 338 4.71 -10.29 22.12
CA GLY A 338 5.31 -11.25 23.06
C GLY A 338 5.26 -12.70 22.58
N ILE A 339 5.01 -12.89 21.29
CA ILE A 339 4.77 -14.16 20.61
C ILE A 339 5.31 -14.07 19.18
N SER A 340 5.45 -15.20 18.48
CA SER A 340 5.93 -15.24 17.09
C SER A 340 4.89 -14.76 16.08
N ASP A 341 5.28 -14.48 14.83
CA ASP A 341 4.36 -14.06 13.76
C ASP A 341 3.14 -14.97 13.61
N TRP A 342 3.38 -16.28 13.58
CA TRP A 342 2.31 -17.27 13.49
C TRP A 342 1.36 -17.22 14.69
N GLU A 343 1.89 -17.06 15.91
CA GLU A 343 1.08 -16.94 17.12
C GLU A 343 0.28 -15.62 17.13
N VAL A 344 0.77 -14.55 16.49
CA VAL A 344 -0.02 -13.33 16.23
C VAL A 344 -1.16 -13.64 15.26
N LEU A 345 -0.89 -14.38 14.18
CA LEU A 345 -1.90 -14.78 13.20
C LEU A 345 -2.99 -15.68 13.83
N GLU A 346 -2.63 -16.58 14.74
CA GLU A 346 -3.58 -17.37 15.54
C GLU A 346 -4.51 -16.51 16.41
N LYS A 347 -4.05 -15.32 16.79
CA LYS A 347 -4.82 -14.34 17.56
C LYS A 347 -5.52 -13.30 16.68
N TRP A 348 -5.39 -13.36 15.35
CA TRP A 348 -5.85 -12.33 14.42
C TRP A 348 -7.30 -11.88 14.63
N ALA A 349 -8.24 -12.81 14.81
CA ALA A 349 -9.64 -12.47 15.04
C ALA A 349 -9.85 -11.85 16.44
N SER A 350 -9.01 -12.21 17.42
CA SER A 350 -9.10 -11.67 18.78
C SER A 350 -8.53 -10.26 18.88
N ILE A 351 -7.45 -9.97 18.14
CA ILE A 351 -6.90 -8.62 18.01
C ILE A 351 -8.00 -7.67 17.54
N GLN A 352 -8.75 -8.09 16.51
CA GLN A 352 -9.88 -7.35 15.94
C GLN A 352 -11.20 -7.43 16.72
N LYS A 353 -11.23 -8.10 17.88
CA LYS A 353 -12.43 -8.30 18.71
C LYS A 353 -13.60 -8.99 17.96
N LEU A 354 -13.27 -9.86 17.01
CA LEU A 354 -14.24 -10.66 16.28
C LEU A 354 -14.79 -11.81 17.14
N PRO A 355 -15.96 -12.38 16.77
CA PRO A 355 -16.50 -13.57 17.42
C PRO A 355 -15.51 -14.75 17.50
N HIS A 356 -15.57 -15.50 18.60
CA HIS A 356 -14.84 -16.75 18.75
C HIS A 356 -15.24 -17.75 17.65
N GLY A 357 -14.25 -18.42 17.05
CA GLY A 357 -14.46 -19.40 15.97
C GLY A 357 -14.05 -18.91 14.58
N LEU A 358 -13.77 -17.61 14.41
CA LEU A 358 -13.24 -17.05 13.15
C LEU A 358 -11.70 -17.01 13.09
N GLN A 359 -11.03 -17.69 14.03
CA GLN A 359 -9.57 -17.70 14.09
C GLN A 359 -9.01 -18.59 13.00
N PRO A 360 -7.88 -18.20 12.39
CA PRO A 360 -7.06 -19.12 11.63
C PRO A 360 -6.82 -20.43 12.41
N SER A 361 -7.10 -21.56 11.79
CA SER A 361 -6.86 -22.89 12.34
C SER A 361 -5.38 -23.26 12.27
N ILE A 362 -4.90 -23.86 13.35
CA ILE A 362 -3.54 -24.35 13.46
C ILE A 362 -3.43 -25.67 12.67
N ILE A 363 -2.80 -25.64 11.50
CA ILE A 363 -2.35 -26.87 10.82
C ILE A 363 -0.87 -27.06 11.13
N THR A 364 -0.54 -27.40 12.37
CA THR A 364 0.84 -27.69 12.85
C THR A 364 1.48 -28.94 12.24
N GLY A 365 0.95 -29.48 11.15
CA GLY A 365 1.46 -30.66 10.48
C GLY A 365 2.18 -30.27 9.20
N THR A 366 3.47 -29.92 9.32
CA THR A 366 4.39 -29.54 8.23
C THR A 366 4.02 -28.29 7.46
N LEU A 367 4.54 -27.13 7.92
CA LEU A 367 4.83 -26.00 7.02
C LEU A 367 5.65 -26.60 5.87
N ALA A 368 5.09 -26.56 4.68
CA ALA A 368 5.73 -27.09 3.48
C ALA A 368 5.52 -26.05 2.41
N LYS A 369 6.59 -25.73 1.67
CA LYS A 369 6.50 -24.90 0.48
C LYS A 369 5.41 -25.45 -0.44
N GLN A 370 4.21 -24.86 -0.41
CA GLN A 370 3.14 -25.32 -1.28
C GLN A 370 3.45 -24.80 -2.68
N GLU A 371 3.91 -25.70 -3.56
CA GLU A 371 4.20 -25.35 -4.95
C GLU A 371 2.92 -25.06 -5.76
N ASN A 372 1.73 -25.36 -5.23
CA ASN A 372 0.44 -25.17 -5.90
C ASN A 372 -0.62 -24.64 -4.92
N ASP A 373 -1.25 -23.51 -5.23
CA ASP A 373 -2.35 -22.88 -4.47
C ASP A 373 -3.64 -23.74 -4.34
N GLY A 374 -3.61 -25.02 -4.72
CA GLY A 374 -4.76 -25.93 -4.64
C GLY A 374 -6.06 -25.39 -5.24
N LEU A 375 -7.18 -25.66 -4.55
CA LEU A 375 -8.51 -25.20 -4.96
C LEU A 375 -8.70 -23.68 -4.90
N SER A 376 -7.95 -23.00 -4.03
CA SER A 376 -8.11 -21.56 -3.86
C SER A 376 -7.53 -20.80 -5.05
N GLY A 377 -6.47 -21.32 -5.70
CA GLY A 377 -5.95 -20.78 -6.97
C GLY A 377 -7.01 -20.58 -8.05
N HIS A 378 -8.10 -21.37 -8.01
CA HIS A 378 -9.25 -21.25 -8.90
C HIS A 378 -10.24 -20.13 -8.50
N LEU A 379 -10.32 -19.77 -7.22
CA LEU A 379 -11.05 -18.57 -6.77
C LEU A 379 -10.43 -17.29 -7.34
N PHE A 380 -9.12 -17.31 -7.63
CA PHE A 380 -8.33 -16.13 -7.99
C PHE A 380 -8.07 -15.95 -9.51
N GLY A 381 -8.77 -16.70 -10.37
CA GLY A 381 -8.84 -16.42 -11.81
C GLY A 381 -7.52 -16.60 -12.58
N ARG A 382 -6.73 -17.63 -12.25
CA ARG A 382 -5.50 -17.99 -12.97
C ARG A 382 -5.77 -18.59 -14.37
N THR A 383 -6.37 -17.84 -15.30
CA THR A 383 -6.25 -17.93 -16.79
C THR A 383 -7.30 -17.04 -17.50
N PRO A 384 -7.08 -16.60 -18.77
CA PRO A 384 -7.86 -15.52 -19.40
C PRO A 384 -9.28 -15.93 -19.88
N GLY A 385 -9.84 -17.04 -19.40
CA GLY A 385 -11.06 -17.64 -19.95
C GLY A 385 -12.34 -17.41 -19.15
N TYR A 386 -12.25 -17.07 -17.86
CA TYR A 386 -13.43 -16.95 -17.01
C TYR A 386 -13.32 -15.69 -16.13
N THR A 387 -14.29 -14.80 -16.27
CA THR A 387 -14.58 -13.71 -15.34
C THR A 387 -15.09 -14.29 -14.02
N THR A 388 -14.19 -14.83 -13.21
CA THR A 388 -14.44 -15.09 -11.79
C THR A 388 -13.72 -14.03 -10.98
N TYR A 389 -14.48 -12.99 -10.62
CA TYR A 389 -14.27 -12.00 -9.56
C TYR A 389 -12.87 -11.38 -9.32
N LEU A 390 -12.13 -11.10 -10.39
CA LEU A 390 -11.46 -9.80 -10.47
C LEU A 390 -12.31 -8.94 -11.41
N PRO A 391 -13.23 -8.08 -10.92
CA PRO A 391 -13.80 -7.05 -11.77
C PRO A 391 -12.66 -6.13 -12.19
N VAL A 392 -12.03 -6.47 -13.32
CA VAL A 392 -11.03 -5.64 -13.97
C VAL A 392 -11.76 -4.42 -14.53
N ILE A 393 -11.45 -3.28 -13.92
CA ILE A 393 -11.44 -1.93 -14.52
C ILE A 393 -12.73 -1.55 -15.24
N VAL A 394 -13.62 -0.83 -14.54
CA VAL A 394 -14.38 0.21 -15.23
C VAL A 394 -13.56 1.48 -15.12
N ALA A 395 -12.76 1.76 -16.14
CA ALA A 395 -12.22 3.11 -16.32
C ALA A 395 -13.41 4.00 -16.72
N GLU A 396 -14.15 4.50 -15.72
CA GLU A 396 -15.14 5.53 -15.97
C GLU A 396 -14.40 6.82 -16.35
N GLY A 397 -14.44 7.18 -17.64
CA GLY A 397 -14.26 8.58 -18.06
C GLY A 397 -13.16 8.93 -19.07
N GLY A 398 -12.59 8.00 -19.84
CA GLY A 398 -11.64 8.37 -20.89
C GLY A 398 -12.33 8.95 -22.14
N SER A 399 -12.27 10.27 -22.35
CA SER A 399 -12.43 10.87 -23.69
C SER A 399 -11.32 10.39 -24.63
N ASP A 400 -11.51 10.54 -25.95
CA ASP A 400 -10.57 10.10 -26.99
C ASP A 400 -9.09 10.42 -26.65
N PRO A 401 -8.15 9.48 -26.91
CA PRO A 401 -6.77 9.61 -26.47
C PRO A 401 -6.06 10.76 -27.17
N ILE A 402 -5.60 11.74 -26.40
CA ILE A 402 -4.46 12.57 -26.79
C ILE A 402 -3.22 11.77 -26.40
N LEU A 403 -2.40 11.40 -27.40
CA LEU A 403 -1.07 10.84 -27.18
C LEU A 403 -0.26 11.85 -26.36
N THR A 404 -0.12 11.60 -25.08
CA THR A 404 0.78 12.33 -24.20
C THR A 404 1.97 11.41 -23.96
N THR A 405 3.07 11.67 -24.67
CA THR A 405 4.33 11.00 -24.37
C THR A 405 4.72 11.37 -22.95
N GLU A 406 4.98 10.38 -22.09
CA GLU A 406 5.53 10.60 -20.74
C GLU A 406 6.78 11.48 -20.86
N PRO A 407 6.76 12.74 -20.38
CA PRO A 407 7.90 13.62 -20.55
C PRO A 407 9.07 13.10 -19.72
N GLU A 408 10.20 12.88 -20.39
CA GLU A 408 11.48 12.70 -19.73
C GLU A 408 12.15 14.07 -19.58
N ILE A 409 12.51 14.42 -18.35
CA ILE A 409 13.26 15.64 -18.03
C ILE A 409 14.72 15.25 -17.82
N GLU A 410 15.61 16.00 -18.45
CA GLU A 410 17.05 15.98 -18.16
C GLU A 410 17.39 17.10 -17.18
N LEU A 411 18.04 16.79 -16.06
CA LEU A 411 18.47 17.80 -15.10
C LEU A 411 19.97 18.09 -15.21
N LYS A 412 20.30 19.37 -15.21
CA LYS A 412 21.65 19.93 -15.13
C LYS A 412 21.74 20.88 -13.94
N ILE A 413 22.92 21.06 -13.39
CA ILE A 413 23.21 22.08 -12.36
C ILE A 413 24.25 23.07 -12.87
N ASN A 414 24.10 24.33 -12.46
CA ASN A 414 25.07 25.37 -12.74
C ASN A 414 26.23 25.33 -11.75
N ASP A 415 27.44 25.33 -12.29
CA ASP A 415 28.72 25.23 -11.57
C ASP A 415 28.80 23.99 -10.66
N LEU A 416 29.54 22.95 -11.09
CA LEU A 416 29.99 21.85 -10.24
C LEU A 416 30.97 22.39 -9.17
N PRO A 417 30.62 22.53 -7.87
CA PRO A 417 31.62 22.26 -6.86
C PRO A 417 32.11 20.82 -7.05
N SER A 418 33.23 20.44 -6.42
CA SER A 418 33.56 19.01 -6.31
C SER A 418 32.47 18.35 -5.47
N LEU A 419 31.40 17.90 -6.12
CA LEU A 419 30.26 17.29 -5.45
C LEU A 419 30.73 15.98 -4.81
N GLY A 420 30.32 15.79 -3.56
CA GLY A 420 30.55 14.55 -2.84
C GLY A 420 29.68 13.42 -3.41
N PRO A 421 29.81 12.20 -2.90
CA PRO A 421 29.08 11.05 -3.40
C PRO A 421 27.57 11.02 -3.09
N ILE A 422 27.02 12.00 -2.36
CA ILE A 422 25.63 11.96 -1.88
C ILE A 422 24.86 13.16 -2.42
N GLU A 423 24.14 12.93 -3.52
CA GLU A 423 23.21 13.90 -4.10
C GLU A 423 21.78 13.37 -4.01
N ALA A 424 20.95 14.10 -3.28
CA ALA A 424 19.53 13.87 -3.20
C ALA A 424 18.81 14.81 -4.16
N SER A 425 18.46 14.33 -5.35
CA SER A 425 17.56 15.07 -6.24
C SER A 425 16.13 14.60 -6.00
N THR A 426 15.22 15.53 -5.72
CA THR A 426 13.78 15.23 -5.62
C THR A 426 13.02 16.10 -6.60
N VAL A 427 12.16 15.46 -7.39
CA VAL A 427 11.27 16.15 -8.34
C VAL A 427 9.85 16.14 -7.81
N TYR A 428 9.24 17.32 -7.78
CA TYR A 428 7.85 17.55 -7.44
C TYR A 428 7.10 18.14 -8.62
N ILE A 429 5.81 17.85 -8.70
CA ILE A 429 4.89 18.43 -9.68
C ILE A 429 3.81 19.19 -8.94
N LEU A 430 3.67 20.46 -9.29
CA LEU A 430 2.60 21.35 -8.85
C LEU A 430 1.47 21.24 -9.87
N GLU A 431 0.50 20.38 -9.60
CA GLU A 431 -0.68 20.22 -10.45
C GLU A 431 -1.58 21.45 -10.30
N GLY A 432 -2.24 21.88 -11.39
CA GLY A 432 -3.19 22.99 -11.33
C GLY A 432 -2.54 24.38 -11.18
N GLY A 433 -1.22 24.48 -11.37
CA GLY A 433 -0.47 25.73 -11.38
C GLY A 433 0.40 25.95 -10.13
N ALA A 434 1.24 26.99 -10.17
CA ALA A 434 2.28 27.15 -9.15
C ALA A 434 1.93 28.09 -7.98
N GLU A 435 1.05 29.08 -8.17
CA GLU A 435 0.71 29.99 -7.07
C GLU A 435 -0.14 29.26 -6.02
N ALA A 436 -1.14 28.51 -6.47
CA ALA A 436 -2.02 27.71 -5.64
C ALA A 436 -2.20 26.33 -6.29
N PRO A 437 -1.23 25.40 -6.13
CA PRO A 437 -1.36 24.07 -6.70
C PRO A 437 -2.63 23.37 -6.19
N GLN A 438 -3.20 22.49 -7.01
CA GLN A 438 -4.20 21.47 -6.68
C GLN A 438 -3.59 20.38 -5.83
N ARG A 439 -2.43 19.90 -6.25
CA ARG A 439 -1.66 18.86 -5.58
C ARG A 439 -0.19 19.15 -5.73
N ILE A 440 0.58 18.66 -4.77
CA ILE A 440 2.03 18.53 -4.91
C ILE A 440 2.34 17.04 -4.95
N LEU A 441 2.84 16.56 -6.09
CA LEU A 441 3.15 15.15 -6.30
C LEU A 441 4.66 14.94 -6.30
N ARG A 442 5.16 14.03 -5.46
CA ARG A 442 6.57 13.62 -5.44
C ARG A 442 6.81 12.53 -6.49
N TYR A 443 7.77 12.74 -7.39
CA TYR A 443 8.16 11.79 -8.44
C TYR A 443 9.48 11.07 -8.14
N GLY A 444 10.18 11.47 -7.09
CA GLY A 444 11.36 10.80 -6.60
C GLY A 444 12.66 11.30 -7.22
N GLN A 445 13.59 10.37 -7.44
CA GLN A 445 14.99 10.63 -7.78
C GLN A 445 15.30 10.51 -9.27
N ILE A 446 16.35 11.24 -9.65
CA ILE A 446 16.88 11.25 -11.01
C ILE A 446 17.80 10.04 -11.23
N ARG A 447 17.74 9.46 -12.42
CA ARG A 447 18.48 8.27 -12.84
C ARG A 447 19.78 8.64 -13.57
N GLN A 448 20.87 7.87 -13.33
CA GLN A 448 22.18 7.78 -14.01
C GLN A 448 23.40 8.31 -13.25
N GLU A 449 24.59 7.82 -13.66
CA GLU A 449 25.90 8.30 -13.21
C GLU A 449 26.15 9.73 -13.68
N MET A 450 26.53 10.60 -12.73
CA MET A 450 26.87 12.00 -12.98
C MET A 450 28.00 12.14 -13.99
N PHE A 451 27.79 12.94 -15.04
CA PHE A 451 28.86 13.29 -15.98
C PHE A 451 28.68 14.71 -16.51
N ASN A 452 29.73 15.55 -16.39
CA ASN A 452 29.77 16.91 -16.96
C ASN A 452 28.58 17.82 -16.58
N ASN A 453 28.32 18.05 -15.29
CA ASN A 453 27.18 18.84 -14.74
C ASN A 453 25.78 18.25 -15.04
N ARG A 454 25.68 17.04 -15.60
CA ARG A 454 24.40 16.37 -15.82
C ARG A 454 24.12 15.45 -14.63
N LEU A 455 22.98 15.69 -13.98
CA LEU A 455 22.51 14.89 -12.84
C LEU A 455 21.78 13.64 -13.30
N GLY A 456 21.13 13.69 -14.47
CA GLY A 456 20.51 12.54 -15.11
C GLY A 456 19.11 12.80 -15.64
N PHE A 457 18.28 11.76 -15.64
CA PHE A 457 16.93 11.79 -16.21
C PHE A 457 15.85 11.30 -15.25
N ILE A 458 14.65 11.87 -15.36
CA ILE A 458 13.46 11.34 -14.70
C ILE A 458 12.29 11.32 -15.67
N THR A 459 11.57 10.21 -15.72
CA THR A 459 10.28 10.09 -16.41
C THR A 459 9.18 10.59 -15.49
N LEU A 460 8.34 11.50 -15.98
CA LEU A 460 7.17 11.98 -15.25
C LEU A 460 5.90 11.41 -15.89
N GLN A 461 5.09 10.73 -15.09
CA GLN A 461 3.85 10.06 -15.53
C GLN A 461 2.62 10.87 -15.16
N GLY A 462 1.62 10.92 -16.06
CA GLY A 462 0.33 11.58 -15.82
C GLY A 462 0.41 13.11 -15.70
N ILE A 463 1.35 13.74 -16.41
CA ILE A 463 1.51 15.19 -16.44
C ILE A 463 0.52 15.83 -17.42
N GLU A 464 -0.18 16.85 -16.96
CA GLU A 464 -1.09 17.68 -17.76
C GLU A 464 -0.41 18.95 -18.30
N PRO A 465 -0.94 19.59 -19.37
CA PRO A 465 -0.35 20.79 -19.95
C PRO A 465 -0.19 21.97 -18.97
N ASP A 466 -1.03 22.05 -17.93
CA ASP A 466 -1.00 23.12 -16.94
C ASP A 466 -0.15 22.81 -15.70
N ASP A 467 0.47 21.63 -15.65
CA ASP A 467 1.36 21.25 -14.55
C ASP A 467 2.69 21.99 -14.63
N ARG A 468 3.32 22.14 -13.46
CA ARG A 468 4.64 22.76 -13.32
C ARG A 468 5.57 21.88 -12.50
N ALA A 469 6.82 21.76 -12.96
CA ALA A 469 7.83 21.03 -12.22
C ALA A 469 8.51 21.94 -11.19
N ARG A 470 8.83 21.35 -10.05
CA ARG A 470 9.79 21.85 -9.06
C ARG A 470 10.84 20.78 -8.86
N VAL A 471 12.08 21.15 -9.09
CA VAL A 471 13.20 20.24 -8.85
C VAL A 471 14.04 20.84 -7.76
N PHE A 472 14.31 20.06 -6.72
CA PHE A 472 15.23 20.42 -5.67
C PHE A 472 16.36 19.40 -5.64
N VAL A 473 17.60 19.89 -5.60
CA VAL A 473 18.79 19.05 -5.45
C VAL A 473 19.48 19.47 -4.17
N GLU A 474 19.70 18.54 -3.27
CA GLU A 474 20.50 18.74 -2.07
C GLU A 474 21.78 17.93 -2.16
N ASN A 475 22.89 18.59 -1.88
CA ASN A 475 24.19 17.96 -1.76
C ASN A 475 24.74 18.24 -0.36
N TYR A 476 24.94 17.18 0.41
CA TYR A 476 25.54 17.25 1.75
C TYR A 476 26.99 16.83 1.68
N PHE A 477 27.88 17.64 2.24
CA PHE A 477 29.27 17.26 2.40
C PHE A 477 29.70 17.46 3.86
N GLU A 478 30.52 16.53 4.35
CA GLU A 478 31.18 16.69 5.65
C GLU A 478 32.36 17.66 5.48
N ALA A 479 32.22 18.87 5.99
CA ALA A 479 33.32 19.82 6.12
C ALA A 479 33.60 20.05 7.61
N GLU A 480 34.78 19.62 8.07
CA GLU A 480 35.30 19.95 9.41
C GLU A 480 34.39 19.61 10.61
N GLY A 481 33.47 18.66 10.46
CA GLY A 481 32.54 18.23 11.52
C GLY A 481 31.16 18.90 11.47
N ASP A 482 30.95 19.85 10.56
CA ASP A 482 29.65 20.42 10.25
C ASP A 482 29.15 19.87 8.90
N ARG A 483 27.86 19.48 8.85
CA ARG A 483 27.19 19.13 7.60
C ARG A 483 26.73 20.43 6.93
N ALA A 484 27.47 20.88 5.93
CA ALA A 484 27.02 21.95 5.05
C ALA A 484 26.29 21.34 3.86
N GLY A 485 25.10 21.86 3.55
CA GLY A 485 24.29 21.46 2.40
C GLY A 485 24.25 22.58 1.36
N LEU A 486 24.49 22.26 0.08
CA LEU A 486 24.11 23.15 -1.02
C LEU A 486 22.78 22.70 -1.58
N ARG A 487 21.89 23.67 -1.84
CA ARG A 487 20.60 23.41 -2.46
C ARG A 487 20.54 24.06 -3.84
N TYR A 488 20.02 23.34 -4.82
CA TYR A 488 19.73 23.86 -6.14
C TYR A 488 18.23 23.72 -6.43
N SER A 489 17.64 24.70 -7.12
CA SER A 489 16.23 24.64 -7.50
C SER A 489 15.99 24.94 -8.98
N TYR A 490 14.98 24.28 -9.57
CA TYR A 490 14.42 24.62 -10.88
C TYR A 490 12.88 24.68 -10.85
N PRO A 491 12.26 25.71 -11.47
CA PRO A 491 12.90 26.95 -11.90
C PRO A 491 13.54 27.67 -10.69
N PRO A 492 14.45 28.65 -10.92
CA PRO A 492 14.87 29.52 -9.82
C PRO A 492 13.63 30.17 -9.21
N SER A 493 13.66 30.43 -7.90
CA SER A 493 12.56 31.05 -7.15
C SER A 493 12.13 32.42 -7.71
N GLU A 494 12.95 33.05 -8.56
CA GLU A 494 12.65 34.30 -9.25
C GLU A 494 12.04 34.14 -10.65
N GLY A 495 12.06 32.93 -11.24
CA GLY A 495 11.68 32.66 -12.62
C GLY A 495 10.19 32.42 -12.82
N GLU A 496 9.71 32.62 -14.06
CA GLU A 496 8.38 32.15 -14.47
C GLU A 496 8.33 30.63 -14.42
N ASP A 497 7.19 30.09 -13.98
CA ASP A 497 6.99 28.65 -13.98
C ASP A 497 7.16 28.07 -15.38
N SER A 498 8.08 27.12 -15.50
CA SER A 498 8.34 26.48 -16.78
C SER A 498 7.39 25.31 -16.98
N TYR A 499 6.70 25.31 -18.12
CA TYR A 499 5.88 24.19 -18.58
C TYR A 499 6.73 22.92 -18.74
N ILE A 500 6.14 21.78 -18.41
CA ILE A 500 6.77 20.47 -18.61
C ILE A 500 6.46 19.99 -20.02
N PHE A 501 7.49 19.54 -20.73
CA PHE A 501 7.35 18.90 -22.03
C PHE A 501 8.46 17.85 -22.23
N ALA A 502 8.23 16.90 -23.14
CA ALA A 502 9.20 15.85 -23.42
C ALA A 502 10.53 16.42 -23.94
N GLY A 503 11.64 16.03 -23.31
CA GLY A 503 12.98 16.53 -23.64
C GLY A 503 13.33 17.88 -23.01
N LEU A 504 12.56 18.33 -22.01
CA LEU A 504 12.93 19.51 -21.22
C LEU A 504 14.31 19.30 -20.58
N GLN A 505 15.20 20.28 -20.78
CA GLN A 505 16.46 20.37 -20.06
C GLN A 505 16.29 21.40 -18.94
N ALA A 506 16.14 20.92 -17.72
CA ALA A 506 16.04 21.74 -16.52
C ALA A 506 17.44 22.09 -16.03
N GLU A 507 17.67 23.36 -15.71
CA GLU A 507 18.94 23.86 -15.16
C GLU A 507 18.68 24.38 -13.75
N ALA A 508 19.05 23.58 -12.74
CA ALA A 508 18.89 23.94 -11.35
C ALA A 508 20.02 24.89 -10.91
N ASN A 509 19.63 25.98 -10.25
CA ASN A 509 20.53 27.04 -9.80
C ASN A 509 20.71 26.98 -8.30
N LEU A 510 21.91 27.33 -7.82
CA LEU A 510 22.19 27.42 -6.39
C LEU A 510 21.17 28.36 -5.73
N GLN A 511 20.49 27.88 -4.69
CA GLN A 511 19.73 28.72 -3.79
C GLN A 511 20.65 29.29 -2.73
N GLU A 512 20.76 30.62 -2.71
CA GLU A 512 21.52 31.36 -1.68
C GLU A 512 20.74 31.51 -0.36
N TRP A 513 19.52 30.99 -0.28
CA TRP A 513 18.67 31.08 0.91
C TRP A 513 19.11 30.09 1.99
N GLU A 514 19.63 30.61 3.10
CA GLU A 514 20.02 29.81 4.27
C GLU A 514 18.84 29.70 5.24
N TYR A 515 18.49 28.46 5.60
CA TYR A 515 17.39 28.20 6.53
C TYR A 515 17.53 26.87 7.28
N GLU A 516 16.85 26.77 8.42
CA GLU A 516 16.59 25.54 9.18
C GLU A 516 15.07 25.37 9.29
N LEU A 517 14.54 24.22 8.88
CA LEU A 517 13.12 23.91 9.01
C LEU A 517 12.93 22.74 10.00
N ASP A 518 12.31 23.03 11.14
CA ASP A 518 11.89 22.05 12.14
C ASP A 518 10.37 21.85 12.07
N HIS A 519 9.89 20.70 12.53
CA HIS A 519 8.48 20.39 12.61
C HIS A 519 8.16 19.58 13.87
N ARG A 520 6.99 19.82 14.45
CA ARG A 520 6.52 19.12 15.67
C ARG A 520 5.06 18.78 15.53
N PHE A 521 4.70 17.55 15.85
CA PHE A 521 3.30 17.17 15.85
C PHE A 521 2.73 17.25 17.27
N GLY A 522 1.48 17.71 17.35
CA GLY A 522 0.63 17.51 18.51
C GLY A 522 -0.22 16.27 18.30
N SER A 523 -0.27 15.39 19.29
CA SER A 523 -1.16 14.22 19.28
C SER A 523 -2.09 14.22 20.50
N VAL A 524 -3.28 13.65 20.32
CA VAL A 524 -4.24 13.36 21.40
C VAL A 524 -4.75 11.95 21.16
N ASP A 525 -4.58 11.07 22.14
CA ASP A 525 -4.99 9.65 22.07
C ASP A 525 -4.50 8.96 20.79
N GLY A 526 -3.20 9.10 20.49
CA GLY A 526 -2.58 8.56 19.28
C GLY A 526 -3.00 9.17 17.94
N ARG A 527 -3.86 10.20 17.94
CA ARG A 527 -4.29 10.93 16.72
C ARG A 527 -3.51 12.22 16.55
N ILE A 528 -3.12 12.54 15.33
CA ILE A 528 -2.40 13.78 15.01
C ILE A 528 -3.38 14.95 14.98
N THR A 529 -3.31 15.86 15.95
CA THR A 529 -4.24 16.99 16.09
C THR A 529 -3.60 18.34 15.80
N ALA A 530 -2.29 18.38 15.61
CA ALA A 530 -1.60 19.56 15.10
C ALA A 530 -0.28 19.18 14.44
N VAL A 531 0.20 20.01 13.52
CA VAL A 531 1.60 20.04 13.10
C VAL A 531 2.08 21.49 13.10
N THR A 532 3.19 21.74 13.78
CA THR A 532 3.83 23.05 13.89
C THR A 532 5.11 23.03 13.08
N PHE A 533 5.26 23.94 12.13
CA PHE A 533 6.49 24.16 11.39
C PHE A 533 7.21 25.38 11.93
N THR A 534 8.52 25.26 12.17
CA THR A 534 9.38 26.36 12.63
C THR A 534 10.50 26.57 11.62
N LEU A 535 10.50 27.71 10.96
CA LEU A 535 11.52 28.13 10.00
C LEU A 535 12.46 29.14 10.67
N LYS A 536 13.74 28.84 10.77
CA LYS A 536 14.78 29.81 11.16
C LYS A 536 15.55 30.25 9.92
N THR A 537 15.66 31.55 9.72
CA THR A 537 16.38 32.14 8.59
C THR A 537 16.66 33.61 8.92
N ASP A 538 17.86 34.09 8.60
CA ASP A 538 18.24 35.50 8.75
C ASP A 538 17.93 36.29 7.45
N ASP A 539 17.65 35.60 6.35
CA ASP A 539 17.46 36.21 5.03
C ASP A 539 16.05 36.80 4.83
N VAL A 540 15.07 36.40 5.64
CA VAL A 540 13.67 36.78 5.45
C VAL A 540 13.21 37.76 6.53
N THR A 541 12.76 38.95 6.13
CA THR A 541 12.27 39.99 7.04
C THR A 541 10.76 40.20 7.01
N SER A 542 10.08 39.68 5.97
CA SER A 542 8.61 39.62 5.90
C SER A 542 8.08 38.21 6.17
N PRO A 543 6.90 38.06 6.79
CA PRO A 543 6.27 36.76 7.03
C PRO A 543 6.26 35.84 5.79
N PRO A 544 6.89 34.65 5.86
CA PRO A 544 6.71 33.62 4.84
C PRO A 544 5.27 33.08 4.82
N SER A 545 4.85 32.52 3.70
CA SER A 545 3.61 31.75 3.59
C SER A 545 3.93 30.26 3.71
N ALA A 546 3.25 29.54 4.58
CA ALA A 546 3.29 28.08 4.66
C ALA A 546 1.99 27.50 4.09
N GLN A 547 2.10 26.52 3.20
CA GLN A 547 0.99 25.77 2.63
C GLN A 547 1.17 24.30 2.99
N LEU A 548 0.16 23.67 3.59
CA LEU A 548 0.14 22.24 3.86
C LEU A 548 -0.73 21.55 2.81
N CYS A 549 -0.21 20.48 2.24
CA CYS A 549 -0.92 19.66 1.27
C CYS A 549 -1.02 18.25 1.81
N ALA A 550 -2.20 17.65 1.69
CA ALA A 550 -2.28 16.20 1.73
C ALA A 550 -1.84 15.66 0.37
N MET A 551 -1.13 14.54 0.34
CA MET A 551 -0.95 13.81 -0.94
C MET A 551 -2.26 13.17 -1.44
N ASP A 552 -3.34 13.28 -0.67
CA ASP A 552 -4.68 12.93 -1.10
C ASP A 552 -5.21 13.88 -2.19
N VAL A 553 -5.78 13.29 -3.23
CA VAL A 553 -6.33 14.03 -4.38
C VAL A 553 -7.66 14.71 -4.08
N ALA A 554 -8.40 14.27 -3.06
CA ALA A 554 -9.68 14.88 -2.70
C ALA A 554 -9.47 16.16 -1.86
N THR A 555 -8.52 16.12 -0.93
CA THR A 555 -8.15 17.27 -0.08
C THR A 555 -7.19 18.21 -0.80
N GLY A 556 -6.17 17.65 -1.49
CA GLY A 556 -5.16 18.39 -2.23
C GLY A 556 -4.45 19.48 -1.41
N CYS A 557 -4.16 20.59 -2.07
CA CYS A 557 -3.53 21.80 -1.56
C CYS A 557 -4.50 23.01 -1.51
N HIS A 558 -5.78 22.76 -1.79
CA HIS A 558 -6.68 23.73 -2.41
C HIS A 558 -7.69 24.40 -1.49
N SER A 559 -7.77 24.00 -0.22
CA SER A 559 -8.58 24.75 0.74
C SER A 559 -7.82 25.99 1.18
N GLU A 560 -8.50 27.16 1.24
CA GLU A 560 -8.04 28.38 1.94
C GLU A 560 -7.65 28.13 3.43
N TRP A 561 -7.79 26.89 3.92
CA TRP A 561 -7.63 26.46 5.31
C TRP A 561 -6.30 25.73 5.59
N PHE A 562 -5.47 25.50 4.56
CA PHE A 562 -4.12 24.97 4.72
C PHE A 562 -3.07 25.92 4.14
N GLN A 563 -3.35 27.22 4.16
CA GLN A 563 -2.34 28.24 3.93
C GLN A 563 -2.33 29.18 5.14
N GLU A 564 -1.18 29.28 5.79
CA GLU A 564 -0.97 30.11 6.97
C GLU A 564 0.16 31.11 6.69
N GLU A 565 -0.05 32.37 7.02
CA GLU A 565 1.04 33.33 7.11
C GLU A 565 1.84 32.97 8.37
N MET A 566 3.12 32.65 8.22
CA MET A 566 3.95 32.26 9.36
C MET A 566 4.14 33.47 10.28
N HIS A 567 3.95 33.27 11.59
CA HIS A 567 4.09 34.33 12.58
C HIS A 567 5.52 34.36 13.16
N GLU A 568 6.02 35.56 13.45
CA GLU A 568 7.32 35.75 14.09
C GLU A 568 7.30 35.20 15.53
N ASP A 569 8.22 34.27 15.83
CA ASP A 569 8.52 33.78 17.17
C ASP A 569 10.03 33.89 17.44
N GLY A 570 10.43 35.03 18.00
CA GLY A 570 11.83 35.32 18.31
C GLY A 570 12.67 35.50 17.04
N THR A 571 13.57 34.55 16.77
CA THR A 571 14.43 34.52 15.57
C THR A 571 13.94 33.48 14.55
N SER A 572 12.66 33.12 14.64
CA SER A 572 12.05 32.08 13.80
C SER A 572 10.66 32.50 13.36
N TRP A 573 10.15 31.82 12.34
CA TRP A 573 8.80 31.94 11.82
C TRP A 573 8.06 30.64 12.12
N GLN A 574 6.80 30.71 12.54
CA GLN A 574 6.00 29.52 12.88
C GLN A 574 4.65 29.50 12.18
N ALA A 575 4.25 28.32 11.71
CA ALA A 575 2.89 28.02 11.28
C ALA A 575 2.39 26.77 12.01
N ILE A 576 1.13 26.80 12.46
CA ILE A 576 0.48 25.66 13.12
C ILE A 576 -0.74 25.28 12.31
N PHE A 577 -0.75 24.04 11.82
CA PHE A 577 -1.89 23.46 11.13
C PHE A 577 -2.63 22.51 12.07
N THR A 578 -3.97 22.51 12.02
CA THR A 578 -4.86 21.64 12.79
C THR A 578 -5.84 20.91 11.86
N PRO A 579 -6.47 19.81 12.29
CA PRO A 579 -7.50 19.12 11.52
C PRO A 579 -8.62 20.07 11.08
N LEU A 580 -9.30 19.69 9.99
CA LEU A 580 -10.49 20.39 9.50
C LEU A 580 -11.61 20.30 10.55
N SER A 581 -12.55 21.23 10.52
CA SER A 581 -13.64 21.27 11.51
C SER A 581 -14.53 20.01 11.54
N ASP A 582 -14.52 19.24 10.46
CA ASP A 582 -15.24 17.99 10.27
C ASP A 582 -14.34 16.74 10.36
N THR A 583 -13.03 16.91 10.53
CA THR A 583 -12.08 15.83 10.80
C THR A 583 -11.55 15.92 12.23
N VAL A 584 -11.11 14.78 12.77
CA VAL A 584 -10.58 14.69 14.14
C VAL A 584 -9.06 14.52 14.17
N GLU A 585 -8.44 14.37 13.00
CA GLU A 585 -7.03 14.07 12.82
C GLU A 585 -6.54 14.67 11.49
N LEU A 586 -5.26 15.09 11.45
CA LEU A 586 -4.56 15.50 10.23
C LEU A 586 -4.20 14.27 9.39
N PRO A 587 -4.16 14.39 8.05
CA PRO A 587 -3.63 13.32 7.21
C PRO A 587 -2.21 12.92 7.65
N ARG A 588 -1.89 11.63 7.54
CA ARG A 588 -0.61 11.09 8.01
C ARG A 588 0.55 11.30 7.02
N TYR A 589 0.23 11.62 5.77
CA TYR A 589 1.16 11.91 4.68
C TYR A 589 0.89 13.31 4.18
N LEU A 590 1.80 14.21 4.52
CA LEU A 590 1.69 15.64 4.29
C LEU A 590 2.88 16.11 3.46
N ILE A 591 2.68 17.18 2.70
CA ILE A 591 3.74 17.95 2.07
C ILE A 591 3.57 19.38 2.55
N VAL A 592 4.61 19.95 3.14
CA VAL A 592 4.65 21.38 3.45
C VAL A 592 5.40 22.12 2.34
N ARG A 593 4.83 23.23 1.91
CA ARG A 593 5.44 24.17 0.99
C ARG A 593 5.57 25.52 1.68
N ILE A 594 6.77 26.06 1.79
CA ILE A 594 7.02 27.37 2.39
C ILE A 594 7.57 28.31 1.34
N GLN A 595 6.98 29.49 1.22
CA GLN A 595 7.37 30.52 0.27
C GLN A 595 7.70 31.82 0.98
N ALA A 596 8.91 32.33 0.75
CA ALA A 596 9.31 33.67 1.13
C ALA A 596 9.40 34.52 -0.14
N LEU A 597 8.48 35.47 -0.32
CA LEU A 597 8.39 36.32 -1.52
C LEU A 597 8.69 37.78 -1.15
N GLU A 598 9.87 38.04 -0.59
CA GLU A 598 10.33 39.41 -0.30
C GLU A 598 11.14 39.98 -1.46
N LYS A 599 11.21 41.30 -1.57
CA LYS A 599 12.04 41.99 -2.57
C LYS A 599 13.52 41.74 -2.30
N GLY A 600 14.11 40.80 -3.04
CA GLY A 600 15.54 40.48 -2.99
C GLY A 600 15.87 39.17 -2.27
N VAL A 601 14.88 38.54 -1.63
CA VAL A 601 14.97 37.18 -1.09
C VAL A 601 13.71 36.43 -1.53
N LYS A 602 13.89 35.57 -2.54
CA LYS A 602 12.85 34.65 -3.01
C LYS A 602 13.28 33.23 -2.68
N GLY A 603 12.52 32.58 -1.82
CA GLY A 603 12.81 31.24 -1.33
C GLY A 603 11.59 30.35 -1.47
N GLU A 604 11.79 29.10 -1.87
CA GLU A 604 10.75 28.07 -1.83
C GLU A 604 11.33 26.79 -1.23
N ILE A 605 10.63 26.22 -0.25
CA ILE A 605 10.89 24.91 0.33
C ILE A 605 9.68 24.04 0.03
N ILE A 606 9.91 22.80 -0.43
CA ILE A 606 8.90 21.75 -0.43
C ILE A 606 9.50 20.58 0.34
N GLN A 607 8.81 20.15 1.40
CA GLN A 607 9.27 19.06 2.25
C GLN A 607 8.14 18.08 2.51
N GLU A 608 8.45 16.79 2.42
CA GLU A 608 7.51 15.74 2.78
C GLU A 608 7.58 15.44 4.28
N VAL A 609 6.40 15.27 4.88
CA VAL A 609 6.20 15.16 6.31
C VAL A 609 5.30 13.96 6.54
N ARG A 610 5.85 12.90 7.15
CA ARG A 610 5.12 11.66 7.41
C ARG A 610 5.11 11.35 8.89
N VAL A 611 3.96 10.91 9.39
CA VAL A 611 3.88 10.38 10.75
C VAL A 611 4.21 8.88 10.73
N HIS A 612 5.25 8.45 11.46
CA HIS A 612 5.57 7.01 11.47
C HIS A 612 4.43 6.20 12.08
N GLY A 613 4.42 4.97 11.63
CA GLY A 613 3.39 3.97 11.82
C GLY A 613 3.42 3.01 10.62
N GLY A 614 3.90 3.50 9.47
CA GLY A 614 4.39 2.69 8.35
C GLY A 614 5.64 1.92 8.75
N VAL A 615 5.51 0.61 8.89
CA VAL A 615 6.62 -0.34 8.92
C VAL A 615 6.87 -0.72 7.45
N GLY A 616 8.11 -0.89 7.00
CA GLY A 616 8.41 -1.12 5.59
C GLY A 616 9.85 -1.60 5.41
N PRO A 617 10.19 -2.36 4.36
CA PRO A 617 11.38 -3.18 4.31
C PRO A 617 12.65 -2.36 4.22
N GLY A 618 13.55 -2.66 5.16
CA GLY A 618 14.98 -2.39 5.04
C GLY A 618 15.40 -1.03 5.52
N HIS A 619 15.95 -0.99 6.74
CA HIS A 619 17.34 -0.54 6.98
C HIS A 619 17.78 -0.77 8.42
N ALA A 620 19.09 -0.62 8.64
CA ALA A 620 19.81 -0.90 9.87
C ALA A 620 19.20 -0.28 11.14
N ASP A 621 18.47 0.82 11.01
CA ASP A 621 17.86 1.55 12.13
C ASP A 621 16.35 1.33 12.25
N GLY A 622 15.75 0.43 11.44
CA GLY A 622 14.32 0.16 11.13
C GLY A 622 13.22 0.97 11.81
N ILE A 623 13.45 2.26 11.80
CA ILE A 623 12.65 3.22 11.07
C ILE A 623 12.73 2.82 9.60
N ALA A 624 11.61 2.62 8.88
CA ALA A 624 11.66 2.50 7.43
C ALA A 624 12.10 3.85 6.84
N PRO A 625 13.32 4.01 6.27
CA PRO A 625 13.66 5.21 5.55
C PRO A 625 13.61 4.87 4.06
N LEU A 626 12.96 5.72 3.30
CA LEU A 626 13.32 5.94 1.90
C LEU A 626 14.86 6.08 1.80
N ALA A 627 15.46 5.70 0.67
CA ALA A 627 16.92 5.72 0.45
C ALA A 627 17.63 6.94 1.11
N ASP A 628 18.88 6.77 1.57
CA ASP A 628 19.73 7.75 2.31
C ASP A 628 19.74 9.20 1.76
N ALA A 629 19.25 9.40 0.54
CA ALA A 629 18.99 10.67 -0.10
C ALA A 629 17.64 11.34 0.30
N SER A 630 17.01 10.97 1.41
CA SER A 630 15.70 11.51 1.83
C SER A 630 15.81 12.58 2.92
N VAL A 631 16.74 13.53 2.77
CA VAL A 631 16.90 14.62 3.76
C VAL A 631 15.70 15.59 3.76
N MET A 632 14.84 15.51 2.74
CA MET A 632 13.54 16.19 2.68
C MET A 632 12.36 15.34 3.18
N LEU A 633 12.62 14.20 3.81
CA LEU A 633 11.60 13.43 4.51
C LEU A 633 11.84 13.53 6.01
N ASN A 634 10.88 14.15 6.68
CA ASN A 634 10.91 14.34 8.12
C ASN A 634 9.88 13.39 8.74
N THR A 635 10.35 12.51 9.62
CA THR A 635 9.54 11.42 10.14
C THR A 635 9.55 11.34 11.66
N LEU A 636 8.38 11.07 12.26
CA LEU A 636 8.23 10.96 13.72
C LEU A 636 8.28 9.53 14.19
N GLY A 637 9.17 9.16 15.14
CA GLY A 637 9.10 7.87 15.86
C GLY A 637 7.68 7.48 16.29
N PRO A 638 7.36 6.18 16.47
CA PRO A 638 6.03 5.75 16.89
C PRO A 638 5.54 6.61 18.06
N ILE A 639 4.30 7.10 17.98
CA ILE A 639 3.67 7.88 19.06
C ILE A 639 3.43 6.92 20.22
N ILE A 640 4.46 6.76 21.06
CA ILE A 640 4.34 6.04 22.32
C ILE A 640 3.77 7.06 23.31
N ASP A 641 2.45 7.05 23.47
CA ASP A 641 1.82 7.65 24.63
C ASP A 641 2.48 6.99 25.86
N ASN A 642 3.36 7.74 26.54
CA ASN A 642 4.18 7.36 27.70
C ASN A 642 5.61 6.81 27.45
N ALA A 643 6.37 7.32 26.48
CA ALA A 643 7.83 7.35 26.67
C ALA A 643 8.17 8.44 27.73
N PRO A 644 8.94 8.13 28.79
CA PRO A 644 9.27 9.09 29.86
C PRO A 644 10.04 10.33 29.38
#